data_AF-A0A4Y1R2G2-F1
#
_entry.id   AF-A0A4Y1R2G2-F1
#
_cell.length_a   1.000
_cell.length_b   1.000
_cell.length_c   1.000
_cell.angle_alpha   90.00
_cell.angle_beta   90.00
_cell.angle_gamma   90.00
#
_symmetry.space_group_name_H-M   'P 1'
#
loop_
_entity.id
_entity.type
_entity.pdbx_description
1 polymer ?
#
loop_
_entity_poly.entity_id
_entity_poly.type
_entity_poly.pdbx_seq_one_letter_code
_entity_poly.pdbx_strand_id
1 'polypeptide(L)'
;PRKGTCLIREQAKVFRAPPSPRLHGFLCSSVRRRSIATLVANAVTDNVFVMEPLWKLLYLLEPAPISLIVTAVGVTFGSAFRALNYGKEMERNRDLSETSITLDRSQALMIPVMSSISLLLMFYLFSSVSQLLTVFTAIASVSSLFFCLSPYVAHLKSQFGFADPYVSRCCSKSFTRIQGLLLFLCIGTVVAWLVTGHWVLNNLLGISICIAFVSHVRLPNIKICAMLLVCLFVYDIFWVFFSERFFGANVMVSVATQQASNPVHTVANSLSLPGLQMVTKKLELPVKIVFPRNLLGGLIPGGAKDFMMLGLGDMAIPAMLLALVLCFDHRRSRDSINLLEMHSSKGHKYIWYALPGYAIGLVTALAAGVLTHSPQPALLYLVPSTLGPIVFISWIRKELAELWDGPLPNSNDKAHQIERVTQKKMGTSVQVTPLCGVYNENPLSYLVSIDGFNFLIDCGWNDHFDPSLLEPLSRVASTVDAVLLSHPDTLHLGALPFAMKQLGLSAVVYSTEPVYRLGLLTMYDQYLSRKQVSDFDLFTLDDIDSAFQNVTRLTYAQNHHLSGKGEGIVISPHVSGHLLGGTVWKITKDGEDVIYAVDFNHRKEKHLNGINQASFVRPAVLITDAYNALNNQAYRRQKDKEFTDTIKKTLRSDGNVLLPVDTAGRVLELVQILESCWADENLNYPIFFLTYVASSTIDYVKSFLEWMSDSIAKSFEKTRENAFILKRITLLVNKSELDNASDGPKVVLASMASLEAGFSHDIFVEWATDPKNLVLFTERAQFGTLARMLQADPPPKAVKVTMSKRVPLVGEELIAYEEEQNRIRKDEALKASLIKEEESKSAQGADVSTSDPMVVDASNTHSLLDAAVPHGGGYRDMLIDGFTPPSTSAALCFPSMKIILTGMTLVKS
;
A
#
# COMPACT_ATOMS: atom_id res chain seq x y z
N PRO A 1 51.70 -65.94 -5.15
CA PRO A 1 51.51 -65.71 -6.61
C PRO A 1 51.32 -64.20 -6.89
N ARG A 2 52.28 -63.50 -7.53
CA ARG A 2 52.44 -63.36 -9.01
C ARG A 2 51.17 -62.82 -9.71
N LYS A 3 51.21 -61.75 -10.54
CA LYS A 3 52.32 -60.84 -10.94
C LYS A 3 51.77 -59.62 -11.74
N GLY A 4 52.33 -58.40 -11.54
CA GLY A 4 52.30 -57.25 -12.49
C GLY A 4 50.95 -56.52 -12.71
N THR A 5 50.89 -55.29 -13.24
CA THR A 5 51.94 -54.32 -13.65
C THR A 5 51.39 -52.86 -13.64
N CYS A 6 52.27 -51.84 -13.62
CA CYS A 6 52.12 -50.39 -13.91
C CYS A 6 50.75 -49.80 -14.37
N LEU A 7 50.35 -48.54 -14.08
CA LEU A 7 50.93 -47.34 -13.40
C LEU A 7 49.72 -46.40 -13.02
N ILE A 8 49.73 -45.11 -12.63
CA ILE A 8 50.70 -43.98 -12.61
C ILE A 8 50.92 -43.47 -11.15
N ARG A 9 50.53 -42.24 -10.80
CA ARG A 9 50.60 -41.60 -9.46
C ARG A 9 49.59 -40.47 -9.36
N GLU A 10 48.97 -40.33 -8.19
CA GLU A 10 48.36 -39.10 -7.68
C GLU A 10 48.68 -39.03 -6.16
N GLN A 11 48.63 -37.85 -5.52
CA GLN A 11 48.81 -37.73 -4.07
C GLN A 11 47.86 -36.72 -3.43
N ALA A 12 47.14 -37.18 -2.40
CA ALA A 12 46.46 -36.35 -1.43
C ALA A 12 47.15 -36.46 -0.06
N LYS A 13 47.02 -35.44 0.80
CA LYS A 13 47.31 -35.56 2.24
C LYS A 13 46.53 -34.56 3.08
N VAL A 14 46.26 -34.95 4.33
CA VAL A 14 45.35 -34.27 5.26
C VAL A 14 46.09 -33.78 6.51
N PHE A 15 45.58 -32.69 7.08
CA PHE A 15 45.89 -32.04 8.36
C PHE A 15 46.83 -32.72 9.38
N ARG A 16 47.81 -31.94 9.87
CA ARG A 16 48.12 -31.73 11.30
C ARG A 16 49.02 -30.47 11.48
N ALA A 17 48.82 -29.72 12.57
CA ALA A 17 49.72 -28.64 13.05
C ALA A 17 50.77 -29.25 14.02
N PRO A 18 51.93 -28.61 14.39
CA PRO A 18 52.08 -27.23 14.91
C PRO A 18 53.36 -26.52 14.33
N PRO A 19 54.05 -25.51 14.94
CA PRO A 19 53.76 -24.67 16.11
C PRO A 19 53.85 -23.14 15.84
N SER A 20 53.76 -22.32 16.90
CA SER A 20 53.70 -20.85 16.87
C SER A 20 55.06 -20.12 16.90
N PRO A 21 55.20 -18.98 16.20
CA PRO A 21 56.08 -17.88 16.59
C PRO A 21 55.39 -16.96 17.62
N ARG A 22 56.17 -16.15 18.36
CA ARG A 22 55.71 -15.40 19.55
C ARG A 22 55.20 -13.99 19.25
N LEU A 23 54.22 -13.53 20.03
CA LEU A 23 54.00 -12.11 20.28
C LEU A 23 55.14 -11.56 21.15
N HIS A 24 55.93 -10.61 20.64
CA HIS A 24 56.63 -9.57 21.41
C HIS A 24 57.38 -8.61 20.45
N GLY A 25 57.49 -7.34 20.81
CA GLY A 25 58.58 -6.48 20.27
C GLY A 25 58.25 -5.44 19.19
N PHE A 26 57.13 -4.72 19.30
CA PHE A 26 56.99 -3.42 18.62
C PHE A 26 56.42 -2.34 19.57
N LEU A 27 57.24 -1.94 20.54
CA LEU A 27 57.15 -0.62 21.18
C LEU A 27 58.21 0.30 20.54
N CYS A 28 57.88 1.60 20.44
CA CYS A 28 58.80 2.69 20.09
C CYS A 28 59.61 2.57 18.78
N SER A 29 59.02 3.04 17.67
CA SER A 29 59.70 4.07 16.87
C SER A 29 58.70 5.07 16.27
N SER A 30 59.09 6.35 16.27
CA SER A 30 58.24 7.52 16.06
C SER A 30 57.47 7.55 14.73
N VAL A 31 56.14 7.32 14.76
CA VAL A 31 55.26 7.61 13.62
C VAL A 31 55.01 9.13 13.56
N ARG A 32 55.83 9.84 12.76
CA ARG A 32 55.52 11.22 12.37
C ARG A 32 54.20 11.24 11.58
N ARG A 33 53.14 11.78 12.18
CA ARG A 33 51.87 12.10 11.50
C ARG A 33 52.12 13.12 10.37
N ARG A 34 52.38 12.65 9.16
CA ARG A 34 52.16 13.44 7.93
C ARG A 34 50.69 13.33 7.55
N SER A 35 50.06 14.45 7.21
CA SER A 35 48.66 14.46 6.79
C SER A 35 48.52 13.78 5.43
N ILE A 36 47.34 13.19 5.15
CA ILE A 36 47.00 12.65 3.83
C ILE A 36 47.16 13.73 2.76
N ALA A 37 46.83 14.99 3.08
CA ALA A 37 47.05 16.13 2.18
C ALA A 37 48.54 16.33 1.82
N THR A 38 49.47 16.12 2.77
CA THR A 38 50.92 16.18 2.51
C THR A 38 51.37 14.97 1.67
N LEU A 39 50.74 13.81 1.86
CA LEU A 39 51.08 12.59 1.12
C LEU A 39 50.57 12.63 -0.33
N VAL A 40 49.40 13.23 -0.57
CA VAL A 40 48.88 13.56 -1.91
C VAL A 40 49.73 14.64 -2.57
N ALA A 41 50.09 15.72 -1.85
CA ALA A 41 50.97 16.76 -2.39
C ALA A 41 52.33 16.19 -2.82
N ASN A 42 52.97 15.39 -1.98
CA ASN A 42 54.23 14.72 -2.33
C ASN A 42 54.07 13.75 -3.51
N ALA A 43 53.01 12.93 -3.56
CA ALA A 43 52.77 12.03 -4.69
C ALA A 43 52.55 12.77 -6.03
N VAL A 44 52.04 14.02 -5.98
CA VAL A 44 51.90 14.89 -7.16
C VAL A 44 53.22 15.59 -7.52
N THR A 45 54.10 15.90 -6.56
CA THR A 45 55.39 16.56 -6.83
C THR A 45 56.55 15.62 -7.16
N ASP A 46 56.52 14.37 -6.68
CA ASP A 46 57.62 13.42 -6.88
C ASP A 46 57.72 12.96 -8.36
N ASN A 47 56.65 13.11 -9.14
CA ASN A 47 56.67 13.08 -10.61
C ASN A 47 57.15 14.44 -11.16
N VAL A 48 58.45 14.72 -11.00
CA VAL A 48 59.07 15.98 -11.46
C VAL A 48 58.94 16.12 -12.98
N PHE A 49 58.23 17.17 -13.41
CA PHE A 49 57.95 17.45 -14.81
C PHE A 49 59.21 17.62 -15.67
N VAL A 50 59.41 16.72 -16.64
CA VAL A 50 59.98 17.10 -17.93
C VAL A 50 58.84 17.72 -18.74
N MET A 51 58.58 19.03 -18.57
CA MET A 51 57.58 19.72 -19.38
C MET A 51 58.06 19.80 -20.83
N GLU A 52 57.45 18.99 -21.70
CA GLU A 52 57.60 19.14 -23.14
C GLU A 52 57.04 20.50 -23.61
N PRO A 53 57.57 21.06 -24.73
CA PRO A 53 57.18 22.39 -25.18
C PRO A 53 55.68 22.49 -25.45
N LEU A 54 55.06 23.56 -24.94
CA LEU A 54 53.62 23.84 -25.02
C LEU A 54 53.02 23.78 -26.43
N TRP A 55 53.83 23.91 -27.48
CA TRP A 55 53.43 23.67 -28.88
C TRP A 55 52.84 22.27 -29.11
N LYS A 56 53.17 21.25 -28.29
CA LYS A 56 52.52 19.93 -28.36
C LYS A 56 51.05 19.94 -27.96
N LEU A 57 50.53 21.01 -27.34
CA LEU A 57 49.09 21.19 -27.18
C LEU A 57 48.36 21.35 -28.52
N LEU A 58 49.07 21.63 -29.62
CA LEU A 58 48.49 21.63 -30.98
C LEU A 58 47.95 20.24 -31.39
N TYR A 59 48.42 19.14 -30.77
CA TYR A 59 47.82 17.81 -30.96
C TYR A 59 46.35 17.75 -30.50
N LEU A 60 45.88 18.64 -29.63
CA LEU A 60 44.45 18.74 -29.27
C LEU A 60 43.57 19.28 -30.41
N LEU A 61 44.18 19.91 -31.43
CA LEU A 61 43.50 20.37 -32.64
C LEU A 61 43.42 19.29 -33.74
N GLU A 62 43.92 18.08 -33.50
CA GLU A 62 43.73 16.98 -34.44
C GLU A 62 42.25 16.54 -34.54
N PRO A 63 41.80 16.00 -35.69
CA PRO A 63 40.43 15.57 -35.87
C PRO A 63 39.92 14.56 -34.84
N ALA A 64 40.79 13.70 -34.30
CA ALA A 64 40.42 12.68 -33.32
C ALA A 64 40.06 13.26 -31.93
N PRO A 65 40.92 14.03 -31.24
CA PRO A 65 40.54 14.68 -29.98
C PRO A 65 39.37 15.66 -30.13
N ILE A 66 39.31 16.44 -31.23
CA ILE A 66 38.13 17.29 -31.51
C ILE A 66 36.85 16.44 -31.59
N SER A 67 36.86 15.35 -32.38
CA SER A 67 35.70 14.46 -32.50
C SER A 67 35.29 13.83 -31.17
N LEU A 68 36.27 13.45 -30.33
CA LEU A 68 36.03 12.91 -29.00
C LEU A 68 35.39 13.95 -28.07
N ILE A 69 35.91 15.18 -28.02
CA ILE A 69 35.37 16.27 -27.19
C ILE A 69 33.94 16.62 -27.65
N VAL A 70 33.72 16.83 -28.95
CA VAL A 70 32.41 17.16 -29.51
C VAL A 70 31.39 16.04 -29.25
N THR A 71 31.80 14.78 -29.41
CA THR A 71 30.95 13.62 -29.09
C THR A 71 30.61 13.58 -27.60
N ALA A 72 31.59 13.69 -26.71
CA ALA A 72 31.36 13.64 -25.26
C ALA A 72 30.42 14.76 -24.79
N VAL A 73 30.66 16.01 -25.20
CA VAL A 73 29.81 17.17 -24.86
C VAL A 73 28.39 16.98 -25.40
N GLY A 74 28.23 16.54 -26.65
CA GLY A 74 26.93 16.23 -27.25
C GLY A 74 26.18 15.11 -26.53
N VAL A 75 26.89 14.04 -26.14
CA VAL A 75 26.33 12.88 -25.42
C VAL A 75 25.91 13.26 -24.00
N THR A 76 26.70 14.04 -23.26
CA THR A 76 26.30 14.49 -21.91
C THR A 76 25.07 15.40 -21.94
N PHE A 77 24.98 16.32 -22.91
CA PHE A 77 23.82 17.20 -23.08
C PHE A 77 22.58 16.40 -23.52
N GLY A 78 22.71 15.52 -24.52
CA GLY A 78 21.62 14.66 -24.99
C GLY A 78 21.08 13.72 -23.91
N SER A 79 21.98 13.15 -23.09
CA SER A 79 21.61 12.30 -21.94
C SER A 79 20.80 13.09 -20.91
N ALA A 80 21.26 14.28 -20.53
CA ALA A 80 20.54 15.16 -19.59
C ALA A 80 19.16 15.59 -20.13
N PHE A 81 19.06 15.90 -21.43
CA PHE A 81 17.79 16.27 -22.06
C PHE A 81 16.80 15.10 -22.18
N ARG A 82 17.27 13.88 -22.51
CA ARG A 82 16.42 12.67 -22.49
C ARG A 82 15.97 12.34 -21.08
N ALA A 83 16.83 12.47 -20.07
CA ALA A 83 16.46 12.25 -18.67
C ALA A 83 15.34 13.22 -18.21
N LEU A 84 15.44 14.52 -18.53
CA LEU A 84 14.37 15.49 -18.26
C LEU A 84 13.06 15.10 -18.95
N ASN A 85 13.10 14.75 -20.24
CA ASN A 85 11.89 14.44 -20.99
C ASN A 85 11.26 13.10 -20.56
N TYR A 86 12.07 12.11 -20.18
CA TYR A 86 11.60 10.87 -19.55
C TYR A 86 11.01 11.13 -18.15
N GLY A 87 11.53 12.12 -17.41
CA GLY A 87 10.91 12.66 -16.20
C GLY A 87 9.46 13.10 -16.45
N LYS A 88 9.26 14.01 -17.42
CA LYS A 88 7.93 14.50 -17.82
C LYS A 88 7.00 13.40 -18.34
N GLU A 89 7.55 12.44 -19.06
CA GLU A 89 6.82 11.28 -19.60
C GLU A 89 6.26 10.40 -18.48
N MET A 90 7.05 10.12 -17.43
CA MET A 90 6.58 9.42 -16.23
C MET A 90 5.62 10.27 -15.38
N GLU A 91 5.90 11.56 -15.18
CA GLU A 91 5.01 12.49 -14.45
C GLU A 91 3.61 12.56 -15.11
N ARG A 92 3.55 12.67 -16.45
CA ARG A 92 2.29 12.71 -17.20
C ARG A 92 1.53 11.38 -17.14
N ASN A 93 2.24 10.26 -17.21
CA ASN A 93 1.63 8.93 -17.27
C ASN A 93 1.31 8.34 -15.87
N ARG A 94 1.63 9.04 -14.77
CA ARG A 94 1.51 8.60 -13.36
C ARG A 94 2.35 7.37 -12.94
N ASP A 95 3.06 6.71 -13.85
CA ASP A 95 4.03 5.59 -13.64
C ASP A 95 5.30 5.99 -12.80
N LEU A 96 5.21 6.93 -11.84
CA LEU A 96 6.38 7.57 -11.22
C LEU A 96 7.22 6.64 -10.30
N SER A 97 6.64 5.54 -9.82
CA SER A 97 7.23 4.68 -8.77
C SER A 97 7.91 3.40 -9.27
N GLU A 98 7.61 2.92 -10.49
CA GLU A 98 7.98 1.54 -10.88
C GLU A 98 9.36 1.39 -11.56
N THR A 99 9.94 2.44 -12.17
CA THR A 99 11.05 2.27 -13.15
C THR A 99 12.23 3.25 -13.06
N SER A 100 12.21 4.22 -12.15
CA SER A 100 13.36 5.13 -11.93
C SER A 100 14.01 4.88 -10.57
N ILE A 101 15.31 4.57 -10.58
CA ILE A 101 16.09 4.32 -9.36
C ILE A 101 16.59 5.68 -8.83
N THR A 102 16.01 6.15 -7.72
CA THR A 102 16.55 7.29 -6.98
C THR A 102 17.74 6.86 -6.14
N LEU A 103 18.89 7.52 -6.31
CA LEU A 103 20.11 7.17 -5.60
C LEU A 103 20.12 7.74 -4.18
N ASP A 104 20.17 6.85 -3.18
CA ASP A 104 20.24 7.21 -1.77
C ASP A 104 21.67 7.56 -1.30
N ARG A 105 21.77 8.26 -0.16
CA ARG A 105 23.07 8.63 0.46
C ARG A 105 23.98 7.42 0.71
N SER A 106 23.42 6.31 1.17
CA SER A 106 24.15 5.05 1.40
C SER A 106 24.59 4.40 0.09
N GLN A 107 23.71 4.36 -0.90
CA GLN A 107 24.00 3.79 -2.22
C GLN A 107 25.11 4.57 -2.95
N ALA A 108 25.07 5.91 -2.88
CA ALA A 108 26.11 6.77 -3.45
C ALA A 108 27.52 6.50 -2.88
N LEU A 109 27.62 6.19 -1.58
CA LEU A 109 28.88 5.82 -0.92
C LEU A 109 29.33 4.39 -1.27
N MET A 110 28.38 3.48 -1.54
CA MET A 110 28.68 2.09 -1.88
C MET A 110 29.16 1.90 -3.34
N ILE A 111 28.80 2.79 -4.26
CA ILE A 111 29.18 2.69 -5.69
C ILE A 111 30.71 2.58 -5.87
N PRO A 112 31.56 3.51 -5.37
CA PRO A 112 33.01 3.43 -5.59
C PRO A 112 33.67 2.21 -4.92
N VAL A 113 33.09 1.72 -3.81
CA VAL A 113 33.54 0.50 -3.12
C VAL A 113 33.26 -0.73 -4.00
N MET A 114 32.05 -0.84 -4.54
CA MET A 114 31.68 -1.95 -5.43
C MET A 114 32.43 -1.90 -6.77
N SER A 115 32.65 -0.70 -7.34
CA SER A 115 33.53 -0.51 -8.49
C SER A 115 34.96 -0.97 -8.20
N SER A 116 35.51 -0.67 -7.01
CA SER A 116 36.86 -1.10 -6.62
C SER A 116 36.99 -2.63 -6.52
N ILE A 117 35.98 -3.29 -5.93
CA ILE A 117 35.93 -4.76 -5.85
C ILE A 117 35.83 -5.38 -7.25
N SER A 118 34.97 -4.82 -8.11
CA SER A 118 34.79 -5.28 -9.50
C SER A 118 36.05 -5.11 -10.35
N LEU A 119 36.77 -4.00 -10.20
CA LEU A 119 38.02 -3.70 -10.91
C LEU A 119 39.14 -4.68 -10.51
N LEU A 120 39.27 -5.00 -9.21
CA LEU A 120 40.20 -6.04 -8.73
C LEU A 120 39.81 -7.45 -9.22
N LEU A 121 38.52 -7.79 -9.19
CA LEU A 121 38.01 -9.05 -9.73
C LEU A 121 38.35 -9.18 -11.23
N MET A 122 38.17 -8.10 -12.00
CA MET A 122 38.50 -8.06 -13.42
C MET A 122 40.01 -8.19 -13.68
N PHE A 123 40.87 -7.60 -12.83
CA PHE A 123 42.33 -7.73 -12.94
C PHE A 123 42.82 -9.17 -12.73
N TYR A 124 42.32 -9.86 -11.70
CA TYR A 124 42.76 -11.23 -11.38
C TYR A 124 42.03 -12.33 -12.18
N LEU A 125 40.78 -12.12 -12.58
CA LEU A 125 39.91 -13.14 -13.21
C LEU A 125 39.43 -12.76 -14.62
N PHE A 126 40.17 -11.90 -15.34
CA PHE A 126 39.79 -11.32 -16.64
C PHE A 126 39.19 -12.32 -17.64
N SER A 127 39.76 -13.52 -17.75
CA SER A 127 39.32 -14.54 -18.71
C SER A 127 37.83 -14.91 -18.53
N SER A 128 37.42 -15.22 -17.29
CA SER A 128 36.04 -15.57 -16.96
C SER A 128 35.13 -14.34 -16.86
N VAL A 129 35.64 -13.25 -16.27
CA VAL A 129 34.86 -12.02 -16.04
C VAL A 129 34.51 -11.33 -17.36
N SER A 130 35.44 -11.28 -18.34
CA SER A 130 35.20 -10.61 -19.62
C SER A 130 34.09 -11.26 -20.47
N GLN A 131 33.93 -12.59 -20.40
CA GLN A 131 32.86 -13.30 -21.11
C GLN A 131 31.49 -12.96 -20.50
N LEU A 132 31.38 -13.05 -19.17
CA LEU A 132 30.17 -12.71 -18.44
C LEU A 132 29.77 -11.24 -18.66
N LEU A 133 30.75 -10.33 -18.58
CA LEU A 133 30.55 -8.92 -18.86
C LEU A 133 30.09 -8.68 -20.31
N THR A 134 30.67 -9.38 -21.30
CA THR A 134 30.24 -9.26 -22.70
C THR A 134 28.77 -9.63 -22.89
N VAL A 135 28.30 -10.70 -22.24
CA VAL A 135 26.89 -11.12 -22.29
C VAL A 135 25.97 -10.09 -21.63
N PHE A 136 26.30 -9.61 -20.43
CA PHE A 136 25.51 -8.56 -19.77
C PHE A 136 25.49 -7.25 -20.57
N THR A 137 26.64 -6.84 -21.12
CA THR A 137 26.74 -5.64 -21.96
C THR A 137 25.97 -5.77 -23.27
N ALA A 138 25.88 -6.96 -23.88
CA ALA A 138 25.02 -7.20 -25.05
C ALA A 138 23.53 -7.05 -24.71
N ILE A 139 23.07 -7.63 -23.59
CA ILE A 139 21.68 -7.50 -23.11
C ILE A 139 21.35 -6.04 -22.79
N ALA A 140 22.24 -5.35 -22.05
CA ALA A 140 22.10 -3.93 -21.73
C ALA A 140 22.10 -3.06 -23.00
N SER A 141 22.88 -3.41 -24.02
CA SER A 141 22.92 -2.71 -25.31
C SER A 141 21.57 -2.79 -26.04
N VAL A 142 20.95 -3.97 -26.13
CA VAL A 142 19.63 -4.14 -26.76
C VAL A 142 18.57 -3.31 -26.03
N SER A 143 18.53 -3.38 -24.70
CA SER A 143 17.59 -2.62 -23.86
C SER A 143 17.78 -1.10 -24.01
N SER A 144 19.03 -0.64 -23.95
CA SER A 144 19.37 0.79 -24.04
C SER A 144 19.09 1.36 -25.42
N LEU A 145 19.42 0.63 -26.49
CA LEU A 145 19.14 1.04 -27.87
C LEU A 145 17.63 1.11 -28.14
N PHE A 146 16.85 0.16 -27.62
CA PHE A 146 15.38 0.21 -27.67
C PHE A 146 14.82 1.42 -26.92
N PHE A 147 15.30 1.71 -25.71
CA PHE A 147 14.89 2.88 -24.91
C PHE A 147 15.19 4.21 -25.62
N CYS A 148 16.34 4.31 -26.29
CA CYS A 148 16.75 5.49 -27.04
C CYS A 148 15.91 5.68 -28.31
N LEU A 149 15.62 4.62 -29.07
CA LEU A 149 14.89 4.70 -30.34
C LEU A 149 13.37 4.79 -30.19
N SER A 150 12.81 4.23 -29.11
CA SER A 150 11.36 4.21 -28.82
C SER A 150 10.63 5.57 -29.00
N PRO A 151 11.10 6.71 -28.43
CA PRO A 151 10.41 8.00 -28.59
C PRO A 151 10.42 8.51 -30.05
N TYR A 152 11.48 8.25 -30.82
CA TYR A 152 11.54 8.64 -32.24
C TYR A 152 10.55 7.84 -33.07
N VAL A 153 10.43 6.53 -32.80
CA VAL A 153 9.45 5.65 -33.46
C VAL A 153 8.01 6.03 -33.08
N ALA A 154 7.77 6.43 -31.82
CA ALA A 154 6.47 6.95 -31.40
C ALA A 154 6.12 8.28 -32.11
N HIS A 155 7.08 9.19 -32.28
CA HIS A 155 6.90 10.43 -33.02
C HIS A 155 6.64 10.18 -34.52
N LEU A 156 7.40 9.27 -35.14
CA LEU A 156 7.21 8.84 -36.53
C LEU A 156 5.79 8.26 -36.74
N LYS A 157 5.35 7.36 -35.86
CA LYS A 157 3.98 6.80 -35.87
C LYS A 157 2.92 7.90 -35.76
N SER A 158 3.15 8.92 -34.93
CA SER A 158 2.24 10.06 -34.75
C SER A 158 2.18 11.00 -35.97
N GLN A 159 3.23 11.09 -36.78
CA GLN A 159 3.20 11.90 -38.02
C GLN A 159 2.57 11.16 -39.20
N PHE A 160 2.83 9.86 -39.34
CA PHE A 160 2.35 9.06 -40.49
C PHE A 160 1.03 8.31 -40.25
N GLY A 161 0.43 8.41 -39.05
CA GLY A 161 -0.93 7.92 -38.78
C GLY A 161 -1.12 6.40 -38.84
N PHE A 162 -0.05 5.61 -38.73
CA PHE A 162 -0.11 4.15 -38.90
C PHE A 162 -0.98 3.45 -37.85
N ALA A 163 -2.10 2.87 -38.30
CA ALA A 163 -2.89 1.92 -37.53
C ALA A 163 -2.08 0.64 -37.26
N ASP A 164 -1.94 0.27 -35.98
CA ASP A 164 -0.95 -0.70 -35.50
C ASP A 164 -1.61 -1.62 -34.45
N PRO A 165 -2.16 -2.78 -34.88
CA PRO A 165 -2.90 -3.68 -33.99
C PRO A 165 -1.97 -4.37 -32.99
N TYR A 166 -2.46 -4.55 -31.77
CA TYR A 166 -1.77 -5.31 -30.71
C TYR A 166 -1.60 -6.77 -31.12
N VAL A 167 -0.37 -7.31 -31.02
CA VAL A 167 -0.05 -8.67 -31.50
C VAL A 167 0.20 -9.68 -30.38
N SER A 168 0.50 -9.23 -29.16
CA SER A 168 0.53 -10.12 -27.99
C SER A 168 0.19 -9.36 -26.69
N ARG A 169 -0.41 -10.10 -25.74
CA ARG A 169 -0.70 -9.65 -24.37
C ARG A 169 -0.01 -10.57 -23.33
N CYS A 170 1.17 -11.09 -23.67
CA CYS A 170 2.04 -11.76 -22.70
C CYS A 170 2.80 -10.70 -21.87
N CYS A 171 2.88 -10.90 -20.55
CA CYS A 171 3.59 -10.03 -19.59
C CYS A 171 3.14 -8.55 -19.52
N SER A 172 1.94 -8.33 -18.98
CA SER A 172 1.45 -7.11 -18.29
C SER A 172 1.38 -5.75 -18.99
N LYS A 173 2.09 -5.47 -20.09
CA LYS A 173 1.89 -4.26 -20.92
C LYS A 173 1.71 -4.66 -22.39
N SER A 174 0.80 -3.98 -23.11
CA SER A 174 0.39 -4.37 -24.47
C SER A 174 1.48 -4.12 -25.52
N PHE A 175 1.87 -5.15 -26.27
CA PHE A 175 2.97 -5.08 -27.25
C PHE A 175 2.45 -4.87 -28.68
N THR A 176 2.97 -3.85 -29.39
CA THR A 176 2.56 -3.51 -30.77
C THR A 176 3.52 -4.06 -31.83
N ARG A 177 3.09 -4.12 -33.10
CA ARG A 177 3.93 -4.64 -34.19
C ARG A 177 5.16 -3.77 -34.42
N ILE A 178 4.98 -2.45 -34.33
CA ILE A 178 6.06 -1.46 -34.49
C ILE A 178 7.11 -1.62 -33.37
N GLN A 179 6.70 -1.90 -32.13
CA GLN A 179 7.63 -2.21 -31.03
C GLN A 179 8.38 -3.52 -31.27
N GLY A 180 7.71 -4.55 -31.82
CA GLY A 180 8.35 -5.80 -32.23
C GLY A 180 9.43 -5.61 -33.29
N LEU A 181 9.13 -4.87 -34.36
CA LEU A 181 10.09 -4.56 -35.42
C LEU A 181 11.29 -3.76 -34.88
N LEU A 182 11.05 -2.80 -33.98
CA LEU A 182 12.14 -2.06 -33.32
C LEU A 182 13.04 -2.97 -32.47
N LEU A 183 12.46 -3.92 -31.72
CA LEU A 183 13.22 -4.87 -30.92
C LEU A 183 14.10 -5.78 -31.81
N PHE A 184 13.56 -6.30 -32.91
CA PHE A 184 14.34 -7.07 -33.89
C PHE A 184 15.48 -6.25 -34.51
N LEU A 185 15.25 -4.98 -34.84
CA LEU A 185 16.29 -4.07 -35.33
C LEU A 185 17.40 -3.88 -34.29
N CYS A 186 17.05 -3.64 -33.02
CA CYS A 186 18.03 -3.46 -31.94
C CYS A 186 18.88 -4.72 -31.70
N ILE A 187 18.26 -5.91 -31.74
CA ILE A 187 18.97 -7.19 -31.66
C ILE A 187 19.92 -7.34 -32.86
N GLY A 188 19.46 -7.01 -34.08
CA GLY A 188 20.27 -7.03 -35.29
C GLY A 188 21.51 -6.14 -35.20
N THR A 189 21.40 -4.92 -34.66
CA THR A 189 22.54 -4.02 -34.45
C THR A 189 23.57 -4.60 -33.47
N VAL A 190 23.12 -5.20 -32.36
CA VAL A 190 24.02 -5.81 -31.37
C VAL A 190 24.68 -7.08 -31.90
N VAL A 191 23.97 -7.90 -32.69
CA VAL A 191 24.57 -9.06 -33.39
C VAL A 191 25.61 -8.60 -34.42
N ALA A 192 25.33 -7.54 -35.19
CA ALA A 192 26.30 -6.97 -36.13
C ALA A 192 27.57 -6.47 -35.43
N TRP A 193 27.46 -5.87 -34.23
CA TRP A 193 28.62 -5.51 -33.39
C TRP A 193 29.39 -6.74 -32.90
N LEU A 194 28.70 -7.77 -32.37
CA LEU A 194 29.30 -9.03 -31.90
C LEU A 194 30.07 -9.79 -33.00
N VAL A 195 29.65 -9.67 -34.27
CA VAL A 195 30.36 -10.26 -35.41
C VAL A 195 31.53 -9.38 -35.84
N THR A 196 31.27 -8.12 -36.16
CA THR A 196 32.23 -7.23 -36.86
C THR A 196 33.26 -6.56 -35.96
N GLY A 197 32.95 -6.35 -34.68
CA GLY A 197 33.77 -5.55 -33.76
C GLY A 197 33.97 -4.09 -34.18
N HIS A 198 33.12 -3.54 -35.05
CA HIS A 198 33.37 -2.23 -35.67
C HIS A 198 33.24 -1.06 -34.68
N TRP A 199 34.24 -0.18 -34.65
CA TRP A 199 34.35 0.92 -33.68
C TRP A 199 33.14 1.89 -33.67
N VAL A 200 32.54 2.16 -34.85
CA VAL A 200 31.33 2.99 -34.95
C VAL A 200 30.14 2.33 -34.23
N LEU A 201 29.98 1.00 -34.35
CA LEU A 201 28.92 0.28 -33.65
C LEU A 201 29.19 0.23 -32.15
N ASN A 202 30.45 0.03 -31.74
CA ASN A 202 30.84 0.12 -30.32
C ASN A 202 30.48 1.48 -29.71
N ASN A 203 30.81 2.58 -30.39
CA ASN A 203 30.47 3.92 -29.94
C ASN A 203 28.95 4.15 -29.90
N LEU A 204 28.19 3.71 -30.92
CA LEU A 204 26.72 3.80 -30.94
C LEU A 204 26.07 3.08 -29.75
N LEU A 205 26.52 1.86 -29.43
CA LEU A 205 26.01 1.11 -28.28
C LEU A 205 26.42 1.77 -26.95
N GLY A 206 27.65 2.28 -26.83
CA GLY A 206 28.12 2.96 -25.61
C GLY A 206 27.39 4.27 -25.33
N ILE A 207 27.12 5.06 -26.38
CA ILE A 207 26.27 6.25 -26.31
C ILE A 207 24.85 5.88 -25.85
N SER A 208 24.29 4.79 -26.40
CA SER A 208 22.96 4.30 -26.01
C SER A 208 22.90 3.90 -24.53
N ILE A 209 23.90 3.16 -24.05
CA ILE A 209 24.03 2.76 -22.63
C ILE A 209 24.15 4.00 -21.73
N CYS A 210 24.95 4.99 -22.12
CA CYS A 210 25.11 6.24 -21.36
C CYS A 210 23.78 7.00 -21.22
N ILE A 211 23.03 7.18 -22.31
CA ILE A 211 21.73 7.88 -22.30
C ILE A 211 20.70 7.13 -21.44
N ALA A 212 20.65 5.80 -21.54
CA ALA A 212 19.73 4.97 -20.74
C ALA A 212 20.07 5.02 -19.24
N PHE A 213 21.35 4.87 -18.88
CA PHE A 213 21.81 4.93 -17.49
C PHE A 213 21.46 6.27 -16.81
N VAL A 214 21.76 7.40 -17.47
CA VAL A 214 21.46 8.76 -16.97
C VAL A 214 19.94 9.02 -16.89
N SER A 215 19.13 8.31 -17.68
CA SER A 215 17.66 8.45 -17.66
C SER A 215 17.00 7.65 -16.52
N HIS A 216 17.55 6.49 -16.16
CA HIS A 216 17.01 5.62 -15.10
C HIS A 216 17.55 5.96 -13.71
N VAL A 217 18.81 6.39 -13.57
CA VAL A 217 19.42 6.74 -12.27
C VAL A 217 19.19 8.23 -11.98
N ARG A 218 18.33 8.53 -11.00
CA ARG A 218 17.99 9.92 -10.62
C ARG A 218 18.65 10.32 -9.31
N LEU A 219 19.16 11.54 -9.27
CA LEU A 219 19.71 12.16 -8.06
C LEU A 219 18.63 13.06 -7.42
N PRO A 220 18.32 12.94 -6.11
CA PRO A 220 17.28 13.75 -5.48
C PRO A 220 17.61 15.24 -5.34
N ASN A 221 18.86 15.57 -5.03
CA ASN A 221 19.34 16.92 -4.70
C ASN A 221 20.88 17.02 -4.84
N ILE A 222 21.45 18.23 -4.94
CA ILE A 222 22.88 18.37 -5.30
C ILE A 222 23.83 17.84 -4.22
N LYS A 223 23.36 17.75 -2.98
CA LYS A 223 24.10 17.19 -1.84
C LYS A 223 24.50 15.73 -2.07
N ILE A 224 23.60 14.90 -2.59
CA ILE A 224 23.91 13.50 -2.94
C ILE A 224 24.81 13.44 -4.18
N CYS A 225 24.60 14.33 -5.16
CA CYS A 225 25.47 14.46 -6.33
C CYS A 225 26.92 14.80 -5.94
N ALA A 226 27.11 15.81 -5.08
CA ALA A 226 28.40 16.24 -4.59
C ALA A 226 29.11 15.14 -3.79
N MET A 227 28.40 14.40 -2.93
CA MET A 227 29.00 13.26 -2.21
C MET A 227 29.45 12.16 -3.17
N LEU A 228 28.64 11.79 -4.16
CA LEU A 228 29.02 10.81 -5.19
C LEU A 228 30.25 11.27 -5.98
N LEU A 229 30.26 12.53 -6.45
CA LEU A 229 31.35 13.13 -7.21
C LEU A 229 32.67 13.17 -6.42
N VAL A 230 32.62 13.55 -5.13
CA VAL A 230 33.81 13.58 -4.26
C VAL A 230 34.35 12.17 -3.99
N CYS A 231 33.49 11.18 -3.78
CA CYS A 231 33.94 9.79 -3.58
C CYS A 231 34.53 9.18 -4.88
N LEU A 232 33.97 9.51 -6.05
CA LEU A 232 34.52 9.09 -7.34
C LEU A 232 35.82 9.81 -7.72
N PHE A 233 35.97 11.09 -7.35
CA PHE A 233 37.23 11.84 -7.45
C PHE A 233 38.37 11.17 -6.66
N VAL A 234 38.11 10.74 -5.42
CA VAL A 234 39.10 10.01 -4.60
C VAL A 234 39.40 8.62 -5.17
N TYR A 235 38.38 7.92 -5.69
CA TYR A 235 38.54 6.62 -6.35
C TYR A 235 39.47 6.69 -7.57
N ASP A 236 39.28 7.68 -8.45
CA ASP A 236 40.03 7.83 -9.69
C ASP A 236 41.52 8.13 -9.41
N ILE A 237 41.79 9.07 -8.48
CA ILE A 237 43.13 9.37 -7.97
C ILE A 237 43.82 8.13 -7.39
N PHE A 238 43.10 7.31 -6.61
CA PHE A 238 43.65 6.08 -6.02
C PHE A 238 44.01 5.04 -7.10
N TRP A 239 43.09 4.77 -8.04
CA TRP A 239 43.30 3.72 -9.03
C TRP A 239 44.30 4.10 -10.13
N VAL A 240 44.45 5.40 -10.44
CA VAL A 240 45.45 5.87 -11.42
C VAL A 240 46.85 6.05 -10.83
N PHE A 241 47.01 6.65 -9.64
CA PHE A 241 48.34 6.97 -9.11
C PHE A 241 48.87 6.04 -8.01
N PHE A 242 48.00 5.41 -7.22
CA PHE A 242 48.43 4.59 -6.07
C PHE A 242 48.40 3.08 -6.35
N SER A 243 47.66 2.61 -7.36
CA SER A 243 47.45 1.16 -7.58
C SER A 243 48.75 0.39 -7.89
N GLU A 244 49.64 0.94 -8.71
CA GLU A 244 50.96 0.34 -9.00
C GLU A 244 51.80 0.10 -7.74
N ARG A 245 51.75 1.01 -6.77
CA ARG A 245 52.51 0.90 -5.51
C ARG A 245 52.03 -0.22 -4.59
N PHE A 246 50.78 -0.68 -4.75
CA PHE A 246 50.21 -1.78 -3.97
C PHE A 246 50.16 -3.11 -4.73
N PHE A 247 49.97 -3.08 -6.06
CA PHE A 247 49.73 -4.28 -6.87
C PHE A 247 50.85 -4.60 -7.88
N GLY A 248 51.89 -3.77 -7.97
CA GLY A 248 53.04 -3.97 -8.87
C GLY A 248 52.79 -3.63 -10.34
N ALA A 249 51.59 -3.16 -10.68
CA ALA A 249 51.21 -2.66 -11.99
C ALA A 249 50.04 -1.67 -11.87
N ASN A 250 49.92 -0.72 -12.79
CA ASN A 250 48.79 0.21 -12.85
C ASN A 250 47.50 -0.50 -13.27
N VAL A 251 46.73 -0.95 -12.27
CA VAL A 251 45.60 -1.89 -12.42
C VAL A 251 44.56 -1.35 -13.40
N MET A 252 44.22 -0.06 -13.31
CA MET A 252 43.27 0.60 -14.22
C MET A 252 43.73 0.62 -15.67
N VAL A 253 45.04 0.75 -15.93
CA VAL A 253 45.60 0.74 -17.29
C VAL A 253 45.60 -0.67 -17.87
N SER A 254 46.00 -1.66 -17.08
CA SER A 254 45.89 -3.08 -17.47
C SER A 254 44.44 -3.46 -17.80
N VAL A 255 43.50 -3.05 -16.96
CA VAL A 255 42.05 -3.27 -17.15
C VAL A 255 41.50 -2.56 -18.40
N ALA A 256 41.88 -1.30 -18.65
CA ALA A 256 41.34 -0.52 -19.77
C ALA A 256 41.92 -0.88 -21.16
N THR A 257 43.12 -1.47 -21.19
CA THR A 257 43.81 -1.89 -22.43
C THR A 257 43.51 -3.34 -22.84
N GLN A 258 43.02 -4.19 -21.93
CA GLN A 258 42.65 -5.56 -22.24
C GLN A 258 41.32 -5.64 -23.03
N GLN A 259 41.36 -6.31 -24.17
CA GLN A 259 40.19 -6.59 -25.01
C GLN A 259 39.50 -7.90 -24.57
N ALA A 260 38.17 -7.90 -24.52
CA ALA A 260 37.38 -9.04 -24.06
C ALA A 260 37.43 -10.22 -25.05
N SER A 261 37.27 -11.45 -24.53
CA SER A 261 37.12 -12.64 -25.39
C SER A 261 35.67 -12.77 -25.87
N ASN A 262 35.47 -12.95 -27.18
CA ASN A 262 34.13 -12.96 -27.77
C ASN A 262 33.44 -14.33 -27.53
N PRO A 263 32.32 -14.41 -26.77
CA PRO A 263 31.65 -15.68 -26.50
C PRO A 263 31.06 -16.30 -27.77
N VAL A 264 30.68 -15.49 -28.78
CA VAL A 264 30.14 -16.00 -30.06
C VAL A 264 31.20 -16.80 -30.81
N HIS A 265 32.45 -16.33 -30.84
CA HIS A 265 33.58 -17.05 -31.43
C HIS A 265 33.90 -18.36 -30.66
N THR A 266 33.78 -18.36 -29.32
CA THR A 266 33.93 -19.59 -28.51
C THR A 266 32.87 -20.62 -28.86
N VAL A 267 31.59 -20.24 -28.89
CA VAL A 267 30.47 -21.14 -29.24
C VAL A 267 30.55 -21.61 -30.70
N ALA A 268 30.91 -20.73 -31.63
CA ALA A 268 31.09 -21.07 -33.05
C ALA A 268 32.16 -22.16 -33.25
N ASN A 269 33.28 -22.06 -32.54
CA ASN A 269 34.33 -23.08 -32.58
C ASN A 269 33.91 -24.40 -31.91
N SER A 270 33.12 -24.35 -30.83
CA SER A 270 32.56 -25.56 -30.20
C SER A 270 31.50 -26.27 -31.06
N LEU A 271 30.83 -25.56 -31.96
CA LEU A 271 29.80 -26.11 -32.85
C LEU A 271 30.29 -26.35 -34.29
N SER A 272 31.53 -25.99 -34.62
CA SER A 272 32.14 -26.20 -35.95
C SER A 272 31.33 -25.64 -37.14
N LEU A 273 30.62 -24.53 -36.93
CA LEU A 273 29.68 -23.99 -37.93
C LEU A 273 30.42 -23.34 -39.13
N PRO A 274 30.16 -23.77 -40.39
CA PRO A 274 30.78 -23.17 -41.56
C PRO A 274 30.31 -21.71 -41.73
N GLY A 275 31.24 -20.83 -42.11
CA GLY A 275 30.98 -19.40 -42.34
C GLY A 275 31.30 -18.47 -41.15
N LEU A 276 31.29 -18.94 -39.89
CA LEU A 276 31.57 -18.08 -38.73
C LEU A 276 33.07 -17.77 -38.51
N GLN A 277 33.96 -18.22 -39.39
CA GLN A 277 35.41 -17.97 -39.29
C GLN A 277 35.81 -16.48 -39.47
N MET A 278 34.89 -15.61 -39.91
CA MET A 278 35.09 -14.15 -39.95
C MET A 278 34.75 -13.43 -38.63
N VAL A 279 34.24 -14.13 -37.61
CA VAL A 279 33.87 -13.50 -36.31
C VAL A 279 35.13 -13.09 -35.53
N THR A 280 35.12 -11.88 -35.00
CA THR A 280 36.26 -11.33 -34.23
C THR A 280 36.53 -12.11 -32.93
N LYS A 281 37.76 -12.64 -32.77
CA LYS A 281 38.19 -13.42 -31.59
C LYS A 281 38.31 -12.57 -30.30
N LYS A 282 38.65 -11.29 -30.45
CA LYS A 282 38.71 -10.28 -29.40
C LYS A 282 37.76 -9.14 -29.75
N LEU A 283 37.07 -8.61 -28.74
CA LEU A 283 36.05 -7.58 -28.89
C LEU A 283 36.32 -6.44 -27.90
N GLU A 284 36.14 -5.19 -28.35
CA GLU A 284 36.11 -4.04 -27.45
C GLU A 284 34.70 -3.84 -26.93
N LEU A 285 34.55 -3.56 -25.63
CA LEU A 285 33.26 -3.38 -24.98
C LEU A 285 32.80 -1.91 -25.07
N PRO A 286 31.49 -1.64 -25.26
CA PRO A 286 30.91 -0.29 -25.32
C PRO A 286 30.85 0.43 -23.95
N VAL A 287 31.80 0.15 -23.07
CA VAL A 287 32.03 0.81 -21.77
C VAL A 287 33.05 1.96 -21.93
N LYS A 288 33.66 2.10 -23.12
CA LYS A 288 34.48 3.24 -23.53
C LYS A 288 34.13 3.67 -24.95
N ILE A 289 34.17 4.98 -25.23
CA ILE A 289 34.14 5.52 -26.59
C ILE A 289 35.56 5.52 -27.15
N VAL A 290 35.70 5.18 -28.43
CA VAL A 290 36.99 4.94 -29.08
C VAL A 290 37.03 5.63 -30.45
N PHE A 291 38.09 6.41 -30.70
CA PHE A 291 38.37 7.05 -32.00
C PHE A 291 39.79 6.69 -32.47
N PRO A 292 39.99 6.26 -33.73
CA PRO A 292 41.33 6.08 -34.29
C PRO A 292 42.02 7.45 -34.41
N ARG A 293 43.30 7.57 -34.02
CA ARG A 293 44.04 8.85 -34.15
C ARG A 293 44.07 9.35 -35.61
N ASN A 294 44.28 8.44 -36.56
CA ASN A 294 44.35 8.73 -38.00
C ASN A 294 42.97 8.89 -38.68
N LEU A 295 42.02 9.56 -38.01
CA LEU A 295 40.61 9.67 -38.44
C LEU A 295 40.40 10.25 -39.85
N LEU A 296 41.33 11.09 -40.33
CA LEU A 296 41.25 11.79 -41.62
C LEU A 296 42.43 11.50 -42.57
N GLY A 297 43.12 10.36 -42.42
CA GLY A 297 44.12 9.91 -43.40
C GLY A 297 45.44 10.70 -43.42
N GLY A 298 46.20 10.68 -42.33
CA GLY A 298 47.53 11.29 -42.26
C GLY A 298 48.56 10.64 -43.20
N LEU A 299 49.47 11.46 -43.76
CA LEU A 299 50.28 11.12 -44.94
C LEU A 299 51.50 10.20 -44.69
N ILE A 300 51.51 9.40 -43.61
CA ILE A 300 52.66 8.57 -43.20
C ILE A 300 52.26 7.09 -43.10
N PRO A 301 52.69 6.22 -44.03
CA PRO A 301 52.41 4.79 -43.96
C PRO A 301 53.33 4.11 -42.93
N GLY A 302 52.76 3.43 -41.93
CA GLY A 302 53.49 2.53 -41.03
C GLY A 302 53.19 2.67 -39.52
N GLY A 303 52.46 3.71 -39.10
CA GLY A 303 52.04 3.85 -37.70
C GLY A 303 51.04 2.78 -37.25
N ALA A 304 51.17 2.30 -36.01
CA ALA A 304 50.23 1.34 -35.42
C ALA A 304 48.82 1.93 -35.23
N LYS A 305 47.82 1.06 -35.01
CA LYS A 305 46.42 1.47 -34.75
C LYS A 305 46.24 2.04 -33.33
N ASP A 306 46.82 3.20 -33.09
CA ASP A 306 46.62 3.94 -31.86
C ASP A 306 45.19 4.51 -31.80
N PHE A 307 44.50 4.14 -30.73
CA PHE A 307 43.14 4.57 -30.43
C PHE A 307 43.14 5.56 -29.27
N MET A 308 42.47 6.69 -29.46
CA MET A 308 42.11 7.60 -28.36
C MET A 308 40.81 7.09 -27.73
N MET A 309 40.74 7.05 -26.40
CA MET A 309 39.61 6.46 -25.66
C MET A 309 39.17 7.34 -24.49
N LEU A 310 37.87 7.32 -24.19
CA LEU A 310 37.24 7.97 -23.04
C LEU A 310 36.29 6.98 -22.35
N GLY A 311 36.29 6.94 -21.00
CA GLY A 311 35.42 6.05 -20.25
C GLY A 311 33.96 6.50 -20.26
N LEU A 312 33.02 5.55 -20.22
CA LEU A 312 31.60 5.88 -20.14
C LEU A 312 31.24 6.60 -18.82
N GLY A 313 31.96 6.29 -17.72
CA GLY A 313 31.83 7.00 -16.44
C GLY A 313 32.14 8.50 -16.53
N ASP A 314 33.16 8.87 -17.32
CA ASP A 314 33.63 10.25 -17.51
C ASP A 314 32.64 11.13 -18.28
N MET A 315 31.63 10.51 -18.89
CA MET A 315 30.47 11.18 -19.49
C MET A 315 29.23 11.06 -18.59
N ALA A 316 28.90 9.83 -18.14
CA ALA A 316 27.67 9.55 -17.42
C ALA A 316 27.57 10.29 -16.07
N ILE A 317 28.67 10.39 -15.32
CA ILE A 317 28.68 11.01 -14.00
C ILE A 317 28.48 12.54 -14.09
N PRO A 318 29.20 13.28 -14.96
CA PRO A 318 28.85 14.68 -15.29
C PRO A 318 27.45 14.83 -15.89
N ALA A 319 26.99 13.91 -16.75
CA ALA A 319 25.65 13.97 -17.33
C ALA A 319 24.52 13.87 -16.28
N MET A 320 24.71 13.11 -15.19
CA MET A 320 23.78 13.07 -14.05
C MET A 320 23.71 14.42 -13.30
N LEU A 321 24.84 15.12 -13.15
CA LEU A 321 24.85 16.48 -12.60
C LEU A 321 24.13 17.48 -13.53
N LEU A 322 24.41 17.42 -14.84
CA LEU A 322 23.72 18.22 -15.84
C LEU A 322 22.21 17.93 -15.88
N ALA A 323 21.78 16.67 -15.71
CA ALA A 323 20.37 16.28 -15.66
C ALA A 323 19.65 16.88 -14.45
N LEU A 324 20.25 16.77 -13.24
CA LEU A 324 19.73 17.39 -12.02
C LEU A 324 19.56 18.91 -12.19
N VAL A 325 20.59 19.57 -12.71
CA VAL A 325 20.62 21.02 -12.94
C VAL A 325 19.58 21.45 -13.98
N LEU A 326 19.46 20.72 -15.08
CA LEU A 326 18.48 21.00 -16.14
C LEU A 326 17.03 20.80 -15.67
N CYS A 327 16.79 19.85 -14.76
CA CYS A 327 15.51 19.70 -14.06
C CYS A 327 15.20 20.88 -13.14
N PHE A 328 16.19 21.41 -12.40
CA PHE A 328 16.04 22.61 -11.57
C PHE A 328 15.75 23.86 -12.42
N ASP A 329 16.56 24.10 -13.46
CA ASP A 329 16.34 25.16 -14.46
C ASP A 329 14.93 25.10 -15.07
N HIS A 330 14.40 23.90 -15.34
CA HIS A 330 13.07 23.74 -15.93
C HIS A 330 11.93 23.99 -14.93
N ARG A 331 12.06 23.54 -13.67
CA ARG A 331 11.07 23.79 -12.61
C ARG A 331 10.95 25.29 -12.32
N ARG A 332 12.08 25.96 -12.03
CA ARG A 332 12.14 27.42 -11.78
C ARG A 332 11.61 28.23 -12.97
N SER A 333 11.87 27.77 -14.20
CA SER A 333 11.34 28.38 -15.42
C SER A 333 9.83 28.16 -15.63
N ARG A 334 9.17 27.26 -14.90
CA ARG A 334 7.71 27.05 -14.91
C ARG A 334 7.03 27.90 -13.86
N ASP A 335 7.57 27.94 -12.65
CA ASP A 335 7.02 28.74 -11.55
C ASP A 335 7.09 30.25 -11.88
N SER A 336 8.17 30.69 -12.53
CA SER A 336 8.34 32.07 -13.01
C SER A 336 7.42 32.46 -14.18
N ILE A 337 6.72 31.52 -14.82
CA ILE A 337 5.72 31.82 -15.87
C ILE A 337 4.35 32.12 -15.26
N ASN A 338 4.04 31.57 -14.08
CA ASN A 338 2.74 31.72 -13.44
C ASN A 338 2.58 33.03 -12.64
N LEU A 339 3.65 33.80 -12.44
CA LEU A 339 3.70 34.82 -11.37
C LEU A 339 3.63 36.28 -11.83
N LEU A 340 4.13 36.65 -13.03
CA LEU A 340 3.81 37.93 -13.68
C LEU A 340 4.32 38.00 -15.13
N GLU A 341 3.57 38.63 -16.03
CA GLU A 341 4.17 39.39 -17.14
C GLU A 341 4.87 40.65 -16.58
N MET A 342 5.66 41.36 -17.39
CA MET A 342 6.25 42.66 -17.02
C MET A 342 7.27 42.62 -15.86
N HIS A 343 8.38 41.90 -16.02
CA HIS A 343 9.68 42.58 -16.13
C HIS A 343 10.79 41.73 -16.76
N SER A 344 11.65 42.35 -17.57
CA SER A 344 12.73 41.68 -18.28
C SER A 344 13.93 41.39 -17.38
N SER A 345 14.28 40.12 -17.22
CA SER A 345 15.63 39.71 -16.80
C SER A 345 16.02 38.39 -17.48
N LYS A 346 17.12 38.42 -18.25
CA LYS A 346 17.68 37.24 -18.92
C LYS A 346 18.48 36.39 -17.92
N GLY A 347 17.78 35.77 -16.98
CA GLY A 347 18.37 34.84 -16.01
C GLY A 347 19.06 33.67 -16.71
N HIS A 348 20.40 33.64 -16.67
CA HIS A 348 21.17 32.60 -17.35
C HIS A 348 21.02 31.27 -16.60
N LYS A 349 20.39 30.29 -17.28
CA LYS A 349 20.14 28.93 -16.79
C LYS A 349 21.44 28.23 -16.41
N TYR A 350 21.42 27.48 -15.32
CA TYR A 350 22.60 26.80 -14.76
C TYR A 350 23.28 25.82 -15.73
N ILE A 351 22.51 25.19 -16.62
CA ILE A 351 23.05 24.35 -17.70
C ILE A 351 24.13 25.05 -18.55
N TRP A 352 24.04 26.38 -18.72
CA TRP A 352 25.03 27.18 -19.48
C TRP A 352 26.35 27.41 -18.75
N TYR A 353 26.46 27.04 -17.47
CA TYR A 353 27.75 27.00 -16.76
C TYR A 353 28.24 25.56 -16.61
N ALA A 354 27.32 24.61 -16.38
CA ALA A 354 27.64 23.19 -16.26
C ALA A 354 28.23 22.59 -17.56
N LEU A 355 27.66 22.92 -18.73
CA LEU A 355 28.10 22.36 -20.01
C LEU A 355 29.47 22.88 -20.49
N PRO A 356 29.78 24.19 -20.44
CA PRO A 356 31.15 24.66 -20.69
C PRO A 356 32.14 24.19 -19.63
N GLY A 357 31.73 24.09 -18.36
CA GLY A 357 32.54 23.51 -17.30
C GLY A 357 32.98 22.07 -17.60
N TYR A 358 32.09 21.25 -18.17
CA TYR A 358 32.43 19.90 -18.63
C TYR A 358 33.45 19.94 -19.79
N ALA A 359 33.20 20.77 -20.81
CA ALA A 359 34.11 20.90 -21.95
C ALA A 359 35.52 21.37 -21.55
N ILE A 360 35.63 22.36 -20.65
CA ILE A 360 36.91 22.87 -20.13
C ILE A 360 37.65 21.78 -19.34
N GLY A 361 36.95 21.02 -18.49
CA GLY A 361 37.54 19.91 -17.74
C GLY A 361 38.07 18.80 -18.65
N LEU A 362 37.31 18.46 -19.69
CA LEU A 362 37.70 17.42 -20.66
C LEU A 362 38.91 17.84 -21.50
N VAL A 363 38.95 19.10 -21.97
CA VAL A 363 40.13 19.67 -22.64
C VAL A 363 41.34 19.68 -21.71
N THR A 364 41.16 19.99 -20.42
CA THR A 364 42.25 20.03 -19.43
C THR A 364 42.77 18.61 -19.11
N ALA A 365 41.89 17.61 -18.98
CA ALA A 365 42.29 16.21 -18.80
C ALA A 365 43.08 15.67 -20.00
N LEU A 366 42.63 15.97 -21.23
CA LEU A 366 43.34 15.60 -22.46
C LEU A 366 44.69 16.33 -22.58
N ALA A 367 44.73 17.63 -22.26
CA ALA A 367 45.97 18.41 -22.22
C ALA A 367 46.98 17.85 -21.22
N ALA A 368 46.52 17.48 -20.01
CA ALA A 368 47.36 16.84 -19.00
C ALA A 368 47.90 15.49 -19.48
N GLY A 369 47.07 14.63 -20.08
CA GLY A 369 47.51 13.35 -20.64
C GLY A 369 48.54 13.49 -21.77
N VAL A 370 48.39 14.49 -22.65
CA VAL A 370 49.36 14.80 -23.71
C VAL A 370 50.68 15.35 -23.15
N LEU A 371 50.63 16.23 -22.15
CA LEU A 371 51.83 16.85 -21.56
C LEU A 371 52.63 15.92 -20.63
N THR A 372 52.00 14.89 -20.07
CA THR A 372 52.62 14.01 -19.05
C THR A 372 52.96 12.61 -19.56
N HIS A 373 52.56 12.25 -20.79
CA HIS A 373 52.72 10.91 -21.42
C HIS A 373 52.30 9.73 -20.54
N SER A 374 51.45 9.97 -19.55
CA SER A 374 51.05 9.01 -18.52
C SER A 374 49.52 9.01 -18.36
N PRO A 375 48.94 7.93 -17.82
CA PRO A 375 47.51 7.90 -17.51
C PRO A 375 47.19 8.98 -16.47
N GLN A 376 46.17 9.80 -16.74
CA GLN A 376 45.70 10.84 -15.84
C GLN A 376 44.26 10.54 -15.40
N PRO A 377 43.90 10.74 -14.11
CA PRO A 377 42.53 10.59 -13.65
C PRO A 377 41.66 11.69 -14.27
N ALA A 378 40.63 11.31 -15.02
CA ALA A 378 39.77 12.27 -15.71
C ALA A 378 38.89 13.07 -14.73
N LEU A 379 38.43 12.44 -13.65
CA LEU A 379 37.56 13.06 -12.66
C LEU A 379 38.29 14.11 -11.80
N LEU A 380 39.63 14.05 -11.71
CA LEU A 380 40.46 15.10 -11.09
C LEU A 380 40.21 16.48 -11.73
N TYR A 381 39.99 16.53 -13.04
CA TYR A 381 39.74 17.77 -13.78
C TYR A 381 38.24 18.04 -13.98
N LEU A 382 37.46 17.00 -14.28
CA LEU A 382 36.03 17.12 -14.59
C LEU A 382 35.16 17.48 -13.37
N VAL A 383 35.47 16.98 -12.17
CA VAL A 383 34.65 17.25 -10.98
C VAL A 383 34.77 18.72 -10.54
N PRO A 384 35.97 19.32 -10.38
CA PRO A 384 36.08 20.73 -10.04
C PRO A 384 35.52 21.67 -11.13
N SER A 385 35.73 21.35 -12.41
CA SER A 385 35.31 22.21 -13.52
C SER A 385 33.79 22.21 -13.76
N THR A 386 33.07 21.15 -13.37
CA THR A 386 31.62 21.07 -13.49
C THR A 386 30.90 21.51 -12.22
N LEU A 387 31.23 20.92 -11.06
CA LEU A 387 30.55 21.18 -9.80
C LEU A 387 30.89 22.57 -9.22
N GLY A 388 32.14 23.00 -9.38
CA GLY A 388 32.65 24.27 -8.85
C GLY A 388 31.83 25.49 -9.33
N PRO A 389 31.66 25.71 -10.65
CA PRO A 389 30.85 26.81 -11.16
C PRO A 389 29.39 26.76 -10.70
N ILE A 390 28.77 25.58 -10.61
CA ILE A 390 27.37 25.44 -10.16
C ILE A 390 27.23 25.87 -8.70
N VAL A 391 28.10 25.38 -7.81
CA VAL A 391 28.09 25.72 -6.38
C VAL A 391 28.42 27.20 -6.17
N PHE A 392 29.42 27.73 -6.88
CA PHE A 392 29.82 29.14 -6.79
C PHE A 392 28.71 30.10 -7.25
N ILE A 393 28.06 29.82 -8.38
CA ILE A 393 27.01 30.68 -8.94
C ILE A 393 25.72 30.58 -8.12
N SER A 394 25.35 29.39 -7.64
CA SER A 394 24.19 29.23 -6.74
C SER A 394 24.43 29.85 -5.36
N TRP A 395 25.68 29.88 -4.87
CA TRP A 395 26.05 30.64 -3.67
C TRP A 395 25.90 32.15 -3.88
N ILE A 396 26.43 32.70 -4.97
CA ILE A 396 26.28 34.13 -5.33
C ILE A 396 24.79 34.52 -5.49
N ARG A 397 23.99 33.66 -6.13
CA ARG A 397 22.53 33.87 -6.31
C ARG A 397 21.71 33.64 -5.03
N LYS A 398 22.32 33.12 -3.96
CA LYS A 398 21.66 32.65 -2.72
C LYS A 398 20.67 31.47 -2.92
N GLU A 399 20.69 30.85 -4.09
CA GLU A 399 19.85 29.70 -4.47
C GLU A 399 20.45 28.35 -4.00
N LEU A 400 21.68 28.35 -3.47
CA LEU A 400 22.38 27.15 -3.03
C LEU A 400 21.57 26.28 -2.06
N ALA A 401 20.83 26.86 -1.10
CA ALA A 401 20.05 26.08 -0.13
C ALA A 401 18.92 25.26 -0.79
N GLU A 402 18.21 25.87 -1.73
CA GLU A 402 17.13 25.27 -2.54
C GLU A 402 17.66 24.13 -3.43
N LEU A 403 18.89 24.29 -3.94
CA LEU A 403 19.57 23.28 -4.75
C LEU A 403 20.18 22.14 -3.89
N TRP A 404 20.61 22.45 -2.67
CA TRP A 404 21.37 21.57 -1.78
C TRP A 404 20.51 20.52 -1.08
N ASP A 405 19.47 20.94 -0.36
CA ASP A 405 18.57 20.01 0.34
C ASP A 405 17.32 19.66 -0.49
N GLY A 406 17.01 20.43 -1.53
CA GLY A 406 15.81 20.27 -2.38
C GLY A 406 14.84 21.44 -2.18
N PRO A 407 13.65 21.42 -2.83
CA PRO A 407 12.69 22.51 -2.72
C PRO A 407 12.22 22.69 -1.27
N LEU A 408 12.57 23.83 -0.67
CA LEU A 408 12.00 24.26 0.61
C LEU A 408 10.58 24.81 0.40
N PRO A 409 9.70 24.75 1.43
CA PRO A 409 8.43 25.46 1.42
C PRO A 409 8.61 26.96 1.13
N ASN A 410 7.75 27.50 0.26
CA ASN A 410 7.94 28.79 -0.39
C ASN A 410 7.82 29.98 0.58
N SER A 411 8.50 31.11 0.32
CA SER A 411 8.60 32.20 1.30
C SER A 411 7.31 32.97 1.63
N ASN A 412 6.16 32.68 1.00
CA ASN A 412 4.85 33.09 1.54
C ASN A 412 4.56 32.40 2.89
N ASP A 413 5.13 31.22 3.13
CA ASP A 413 5.27 30.60 4.45
C ASP A 413 6.16 31.41 5.42
N LYS A 414 6.54 32.67 5.14
CA LYS A 414 7.10 33.59 6.14
C LYS A 414 6.12 34.63 6.67
N ALA A 415 5.22 35.17 5.84
CA ALA A 415 4.03 35.85 6.33
C ALA A 415 3.15 34.82 7.06
N HIS A 416 2.85 33.70 6.39
CA HIS A 416 2.20 32.56 7.02
C HIS A 416 3.08 31.81 8.03
N GLN A 417 4.38 32.10 8.28
CA GLN A 417 5.04 31.62 9.52
C GLN A 417 4.85 32.57 10.69
N ILE A 418 4.59 33.85 10.49
CA ILE A 418 4.23 34.72 11.62
C ILE A 418 2.80 34.38 12.07
N GLU A 419 1.87 34.20 11.12
CA GLU A 419 0.54 33.64 11.41
C GLU A 419 0.59 32.17 11.86
N ARG A 420 1.36 31.28 11.22
CA ARG A 420 1.54 29.91 11.73
C ARG A 420 2.40 29.84 13.00
N VAL A 421 3.08 30.88 13.48
CA VAL A 421 3.71 30.83 14.82
C VAL A 421 2.70 31.16 15.92
N THR A 422 1.66 31.95 15.63
CA THR A 422 0.47 32.03 16.49
C THR A 422 -0.49 30.85 16.32
N GLN A 423 -0.67 30.30 15.11
CA GLN A 423 -1.57 29.16 14.86
C GLN A 423 -0.97 27.78 15.17
N LYS A 424 0.37 27.56 15.10
CA LYS A 424 1.03 26.27 15.41
C LYS A 424 1.09 25.95 16.92
N LYS A 425 0.05 26.36 17.65
CA LYS A 425 -0.47 25.63 18.81
C LYS A 425 -1.51 24.56 18.43
N MET A 426 -2.05 24.60 17.21
CA MET A 426 -2.91 23.57 16.64
C MET A 426 -2.38 23.19 15.25
N GLY A 427 -1.99 21.92 15.10
CA GLY A 427 -1.97 21.24 13.81
C GLY A 427 -3.12 20.24 13.78
N THR A 428 -3.45 19.71 12.60
CA THR A 428 -4.54 18.76 12.37
C THR A 428 -4.55 17.63 13.41
N SER A 429 -5.51 17.66 14.32
CA SER A 429 -5.58 16.80 15.49
C SER A 429 -6.50 15.63 15.22
N VAL A 430 -5.90 14.45 14.99
CA VAL A 430 -6.61 13.18 14.83
C VAL A 430 -6.60 12.42 16.15
N GLN A 431 -7.77 12.25 16.78
CA GLN A 431 -7.95 11.45 17.98
C GLN A 431 -8.83 10.23 17.68
N VAL A 432 -8.27 9.03 17.81
CA VAL A 432 -9.00 7.76 17.69
C VAL A 432 -9.35 7.26 19.10
N THR A 433 -10.64 7.14 19.39
CA THR A 433 -11.17 6.65 20.66
C THR A 433 -12.03 5.40 20.40
N PRO A 434 -11.54 4.18 20.67
CA PRO A 434 -12.34 2.98 20.52
C PRO A 434 -13.47 2.95 21.55
N LEU A 435 -14.69 2.65 21.10
CA LEU A 435 -15.87 2.52 21.96
C LEU A 435 -16.13 1.04 22.29
N CYS A 436 -15.97 0.16 21.31
CA CYS A 436 -16.05 -1.30 21.44
C CYS A 436 -15.04 -1.98 20.49
N GLY A 437 -14.96 -3.32 20.49
CA GLY A 437 -14.13 -4.09 19.56
C GLY A 437 -12.62 -3.89 19.73
N VAL A 438 -12.12 -3.85 20.97
CA VAL A 438 -10.68 -3.72 21.27
C VAL A 438 -10.28 -4.62 22.45
N TYR A 439 -9.17 -5.35 22.28
CA TYR A 439 -8.67 -6.43 23.14
C TYR A 439 -9.62 -7.64 23.31
N ASN A 440 -10.72 -7.69 22.57
CA ASN A 440 -11.74 -8.74 22.60
C ASN A 440 -12.30 -9.02 21.18
N GLU A 441 -13.07 -10.10 21.02
CA GLU A 441 -13.80 -10.42 19.78
C GLU A 441 -15.19 -9.74 19.75
N ASN A 442 -15.31 -8.53 20.31
CA ASN A 442 -16.58 -7.79 20.38
C ASN A 442 -16.85 -7.01 19.08
N PRO A 443 -18.12 -6.59 18.84
CA PRO A 443 -18.50 -5.78 17.68
C PRO A 443 -17.75 -4.44 17.60
N LEU A 444 -17.62 -3.93 16.38
CA LEU A 444 -16.73 -2.84 16.05
C LEU A 444 -17.43 -1.48 16.17
N SER A 445 -16.83 -0.54 16.90
CA SER A 445 -17.26 0.85 16.91
C SER A 445 -16.15 1.79 17.40
N TYR A 446 -15.81 2.78 16.59
CA TYR A 446 -14.68 3.69 16.81
C TYR A 446 -15.10 5.15 16.61
N LEU A 447 -14.82 6.00 17.60
CA LEU A 447 -15.00 7.44 17.49
C LEU A 447 -13.68 8.08 17.01
N VAL A 448 -13.68 8.62 15.79
CA VAL A 448 -12.52 9.31 15.19
C VAL A 448 -12.82 10.79 15.08
N SER A 449 -12.20 11.60 15.94
CA SER A 449 -12.30 13.06 15.90
C SER A 449 -11.17 13.63 15.05
N ILE A 450 -11.49 14.53 14.13
CA ILE A 450 -10.51 15.26 13.29
C ILE A 450 -10.80 16.76 13.43
N ASP A 451 -9.96 17.45 14.21
CA ASP A 451 -10.14 18.86 14.63
C ASP A 451 -11.52 19.16 15.25
N GLY A 452 -12.10 18.19 15.97
CA GLY A 452 -13.41 18.33 16.62
C GLY A 452 -14.61 17.99 15.73
N PHE A 453 -14.42 17.60 14.47
CA PHE A 453 -15.44 16.91 13.69
C PHE A 453 -15.42 15.41 14.05
N ASN A 454 -16.54 14.86 14.49
CA ASN A 454 -16.60 13.53 15.07
C ASN A 454 -17.23 12.49 14.13
N PHE A 455 -16.40 11.58 13.60
CA PHE A 455 -16.86 10.39 12.90
C PHE A 455 -17.12 9.25 13.87
N LEU A 456 -18.29 8.62 13.77
CA LEU A 456 -18.52 7.27 14.28
C LEU A 456 -18.24 6.29 13.12
N ILE A 457 -17.14 5.55 13.21
CA ILE A 457 -16.81 4.51 12.24
C ILE A 457 -17.27 3.16 12.80
N ASP A 458 -18.23 2.57 12.10
CA ASP A 458 -19.01 1.39 12.47
C ASP A 458 -19.80 1.50 13.79
N CYS A 459 -20.94 0.82 13.79
CA CYS A 459 -21.93 0.78 14.87
C CYS A 459 -22.39 -0.67 15.04
N GLY A 460 -21.43 -1.56 15.33
CA GLY A 460 -21.66 -2.99 15.46
C GLY A 460 -22.45 -3.37 16.72
N TRP A 461 -23.17 -4.50 16.64
CA TRP A 461 -23.73 -5.18 17.81
C TRP A 461 -23.45 -6.68 17.76
N ASN A 462 -23.68 -7.37 18.88
CA ASN A 462 -23.44 -8.80 19.02
C ASN A 462 -24.73 -9.58 18.75
N ASP A 463 -24.60 -10.87 18.45
CA ASP A 463 -25.73 -11.75 18.15
C ASP A 463 -26.62 -12.06 19.38
N HIS A 464 -26.28 -11.53 20.56
CA HIS A 464 -27.12 -11.49 21.75
C HIS A 464 -27.87 -10.15 21.94
N PHE A 465 -27.53 -9.12 21.17
CA PHE A 465 -28.10 -7.77 21.24
C PHE A 465 -28.08 -7.18 22.67
N ASP A 466 -26.93 -7.31 23.34
CA ASP A 466 -26.71 -6.88 24.73
C ASP A 466 -26.55 -5.34 24.82
N PRO A 467 -27.50 -4.60 25.44
CA PRO A 467 -27.42 -3.14 25.51
C PRO A 467 -26.27 -2.62 26.36
N SER A 468 -25.68 -3.42 27.26
CA SER A 468 -24.56 -3.00 28.09
C SER A 468 -23.30 -2.69 27.29
N LEU A 469 -23.13 -3.34 26.13
CA LEU A 469 -22.04 -3.07 25.19
C LEU A 469 -22.14 -1.68 24.52
N LEU A 470 -23.32 -1.05 24.57
CA LEU A 470 -23.60 0.26 23.96
C LEU A 470 -23.52 1.42 24.97
N GLU A 471 -23.21 1.15 26.25
CA GLU A 471 -23.00 2.21 27.26
C GLU A 471 -21.84 3.19 26.92
N PRO A 472 -20.75 2.78 26.24
CA PRO A 472 -19.74 3.72 25.74
C PRO A 472 -20.29 4.62 24.62
N LEU A 473 -21.17 4.07 23.77
CA LEU A 473 -21.77 4.79 22.63
C LEU A 473 -22.83 5.80 23.08
N SER A 474 -23.68 5.44 24.05
CA SER A 474 -24.75 6.33 24.56
C SER A 474 -24.21 7.65 25.12
N ARG A 475 -23.01 7.63 25.69
CA ARG A 475 -22.31 8.81 26.23
C ARG A 475 -21.79 9.77 25.15
N VAL A 476 -21.67 9.33 23.89
CA VAL A 476 -21.07 10.12 22.79
C VAL A 476 -21.98 10.28 21.57
N ALA A 477 -23.08 9.53 21.46
CA ALA A 477 -23.96 9.52 20.29
C ALA A 477 -24.47 10.91 19.86
N SER A 478 -24.79 11.78 20.81
CA SER A 478 -25.21 13.19 20.58
C SER A 478 -24.08 14.14 20.15
N THR A 479 -22.83 13.67 20.16
CA THR A 479 -21.64 14.43 19.74
C THR A 479 -21.09 14.02 18.38
N VAL A 480 -21.65 12.97 17.76
CA VAL A 480 -21.27 12.47 16.44
C VAL A 480 -21.83 13.40 15.35
N ASP A 481 -20.98 13.77 14.38
CA ASP A 481 -21.38 14.60 13.24
C ASP A 481 -21.70 13.74 11.99
N ALA A 482 -20.99 12.62 11.81
CA ALA A 482 -21.20 11.69 10.69
C ALA A 482 -20.94 10.22 11.11
N VAL A 483 -21.66 9.28 10.51
CA VAL A 483 -21.44 7.83 10.65
C VAL A 483 -20.86 7.28 9.35
N LEU A 484 -19.81 6.47 9.43
CA LEU A 484 -19.25 5.73 8.30
C LEU A 484 -19.46 4.22 8.54
N LEU A 485 -20.19 3.53 7.65
CA LEU A 485 -20.39 2.08 7.72
C LEU A 485 -19.46 1.37 6.75
N SER A 486 -18.77 0.31 7.19
CA SER A 486 -17.83 -0.44 6.37
C SER A 486 -18.42 -1.67 5.67
N HIS A 487 -19.30 -2.43 6.34
CA HIS A 487 -19.77 -3.74 5.88
C HIS A 487 -21.27 -4.01 6.18
N PRO A 488 -21.96 -4.88 5.40
CA PRO A 488 -23.40 -5.14 5.48
C PRO A 488 -23.88 -6.09 6.60
N ASP A 489 -23.18 -6.20 7.72
CA ASP A 489 -23.37 -7.24 8.74
C ASP A 489 -23.50 -6.73 10.18
N THR A 490 -23.98 -7.59 11.09
CA THR A 490 -24.28 -7.22 12.49
C THR A 490 -23.06 -6.63 13.22
N LEU A 491 -21.84 -7.11 12.94
CA LEU A 491 -20.62 -6.67 13.63
C LEU A 491 -20.18 -5.24 13.26
N HIS A 492 -20.72 -4.68 12.19
CA HIS A 492 -20.38 -3.35 11.68
C HIS A 492 -21.56 -2.36 11.69
N LEU A 493 -22.81 -2.81 11.58
CA LEU A 493 -24.00 -1.93 11.58
C LEU A 493 -25.16 -2.36 12.48
N GLY A 494 -25.02 -3.46 13.25
CA GLY A 494 -26.11 -4.06 14.03
C GLY A 494 -26.77 -3.16 15.08
N ALA A 495 -26.05 -2.17 15.62
CA ALA A 495 -26.57 -1.24 16.62
C ALA A 495 -27.20 0.02 16.03
N LEU A 496 -27.12 0.24 14.70
CA LEU A 496 -27.54 1.49 14.07
C LEU A 496 -29.03 1.86 14.35
N PRO A 497 -30.03 0.97 14.20
CA PRO A 497 -31.43 1.33 14.47
C PRO A 497 -31.68 1.68 15.94
N PHE A 498 -31.05 0.92 16.85
CA PHE A 498 -31.14 1.16 18.29
C PHE A 498 -30.43 2.46 18.71
N ALA A 499 -29.28 2.77 18.12
CA ALA A 499 -28.53 3.98 18.40
C ALA A 499 -29.29 5.24 17.94
N MET A 500 -29.94 5.20 16.78
CA MET A 500 -30.77 6.29 16.30
C MET A 500 -32.04 6.47 17.13
N LYS A 501 -32.74 5.38 17.46
CA LYS A 501 -33.98 5.43 18.27
C LYS A 501 -33.75 5.80 19.74
N GLN A 502 -32.86 5.08 20.42
CA GLN A 502 -32.76 5.09 21.88
C GLN A 502 -31.58 5.90 22.41
N LEU A 503 -30.51 6.07 21.61
CA LEU A 503 -29.29 6.78 22.03
C LEU A 503 -29.19 8.20 21.45
N GLY A 504 -30.16 8.64 20.63
CA GLY A 504 -30.22 9.99 20.08
C GLY A 504 -29.18 10.29 18.99
N LEU A 505 -28.70 9.26 18.28
CA LEU A 505 -27.76 9.43 17.17
C LEU A 505 -28.46 10.06 15.95
N SER A 506 -28.32 11.37 15.76
CA SER A 506 -28.95 12.11 14.64
C SER A 506 -27.99 12.44 13.48
N ALA A 507 -26.87 11.74 13.39
CA ALA A 507 -25.78 12.02 12.43
C ALA A 507 -26.07 11.48 11.02
N VAL A 508 -25.48 12.10 9.99
CA VAL A 508 -25.61 11.64 8.60
C VAL A 508 -24.80 10.36 8.41
N VAL A 509 -25.44 9.31 7.88
CA VAL A 509 -24.81 8.01 7.62
C VAL A 509 -24.29 7.94 6.18
N TYR A 510 -23.06 7.48 6.01
CA TYR A 510 -22.41 7.25 4.72
C TYR A 510 -22.07 5.76 4.55
N SER A 511 -22.38 5.22 3.37
CA SER A 511 -22.05 3.84 2.99
C SER A 511 -22.02 3.69 1.46
N THR A 512 -21.68 2.49 0.96
CA THR A 512 -21.88 2.12 -0.44
C THR A 512 -23.27 1.53 -0.68
N GLU A 513 -23.78 1.56 -1.92
CA GLU A 513 -25.13 1.03 -2.24
C GLU A 513 -25.32 -0.44 -1.80
N PRO A 514 -24.36 -1.38 -1.94
CA PRO A 514 -24.56 -2.73 -1.44
C PRO A 514 -24.48 -2.83 0.10
N VAL A 515 -23.65 -2.02 0.77
CA VAL A 515 -23.66 -1.96 2.26
C VAL A 515 -25.02 -1.48 2.75
N TYR A 516 -25.58 -0.46 2.11
CA TYR A 516 -26.93 0.04 2.36
C TYR A 516 -28.02 -1.02 2.15
N ARG A 517 -28.09 -1.67 0.97
CA ARG A 517 -29.16 -2.63 0.66
C ARG A 517 -29.03 -3.96 1.41
N LEU A 518 -27.82 -4.51 1.48
CA LEU A 518 -27.60 -5.81 2.10
C LEU A 518 -27.62 -5.69 3.63
N GLY A 519 -27.14 -4.56 4.18
CA GLY A 519 -27.29 -4.23 5.61
C GLY A 519 -28.74 -4.16 6.05
N LEU A 520 -29.60 -3.48 5.28
CA LEU A 520 -31.05 -3.42 5.51
C LEU A 520 -31.66 -4.83 5.61
N LEU A 521 -31.34 -5.72 4.66
CA LEU A 521 -31.82 -7.09 4.66
C LEU A 521 -31.26 -7.95 5.81
N THR A 522 -30.00 -7.77 6.19
CA THR A 522 -29.43 -8.43 7.38
C THR A 522 -30.18 -8.01 8.65
N MET A 523 -30.54 -6.72 8.80
CA MET A 523 -31.30 -6.25 9.96
C MET A 523 -32.75 -6.76 9.99
N TYR A 524 -33.41 -6.87 8.83
CA TYR A 524 -34.72 -7.54 8.74
C TYR A 524 -34.63 -9.02 9.16
N ASP A 525 -33.65 -9.77 8.64
CA ASP A 525 -33.50 -11.21 8.91
C ASP A 525 -33.16 -11.48 10.39
N GLN A 526 -32.35 -10.60 11.02
CA GLN A 526 -32.10 -10.60 12.46
C GLN A 526 -33.39 -10.32 13.27
N TYR A 527 -34.17 -9.31 12.92
CA TYR A 527 -35.43 -8.99 13.61
C TYR A 527 -36.45 -10.12 13.49
N LEU A 528 -36.69 -10.60 12.27
CA LEU A 528 -37.67 -11.66 11.98
C LEU A 528 -37.29 -12.98 12.64
N SER A 529 -36.01 -13.37 12.60
CA SER A 529 -35.51 -14.58 13.29
C SER A 529 -35.72 -14.53 14.80
N ARG A 530 -35.68 -13.34 15.41
CA ARG A 530 -35.82 -13.16 16.86
C ARG A 530 -37.29 -13.06 17.29
N LYS A 531 -38.12 -12.31 16.55
CA LYS A 531 -39.55 -12.11 16.90
C LYS A 531 -40.42 -13.37 16.83
N GLN A 532 -39.89 -14.45 16.21
CA GLN A 532 -40.46 -15.81 16.17
C GLN A 532 -40.15 -16.67 17.41
N VAL A 533 -39.02 -16.41 18.09
CA VAL A 533 -38.56 -17.18 19.25
C VAL A 533 -38.70 -16.43 20.58
N SER A 534 -38.79 -15.10 20.55
CA SER A 534 -38.94 -14.23 21.72
C SER A 534 -39.70 -12.94 21.38
N ASP A 535 -40.14 -12.21 22.41
CA ASP A 535 -40.57 -10.83 22.23
C ASP A 535 -39.36 -9.89 22.20
N PHE A 536 -38.81 -9.76 21.00
CA PHE A 536 -37.74 -8.83 20.68
C PHE A 536 -38.33 -7.42 20.49
N ASP A 537 -38.00 -6.50 21.40
CA ASP A 537 -38.58 -5.14 21.46
C ASP A 537 -37.50 -4.02 21.42
N LEU A 538 -36.25 -4.36 21.13
CA LEU A 538 -35.14 -3.38 21.08
C LEU A 538 -35.27 -2.40 19.89
N PHE A 539 -35.72 -2.90 18.74
CA PHE A 539 -36.09 -2.13 17.55
C PHE A 539 -37.13 -2.91 16.71
N THR A 540 -37.93 -2.19 15.93
CA THR A 540 -38.93 -2.71 14.98
C THR A 540 -38.44 -2.59 13.53
N LEU A 541 -39.25 -3.07 12.57
CA LEU A 541 -38.99 -2.83 11.15
C LEU A 541 -39.01 -1.33 10.80
N ASP A 542 -39.92 -0.55 11.38
CA ASP A 542 -40.03 0.90 11.15
C ASP A 542 -38.80 1.67 11.66
N ASP A 543 -38.18 1.21 12.76
CA ASP A 543 -36.93 1.78 13.27
C ASP A 543 -35.75 1.49 12.32
N ILE A 544 -35.71 0.29 11.73
CA ILE A 544 -34.71 -0.09 10.73
C ILE A 544 -34.88 0.78 9.49
N ASP A 545 -36.11 0.90 8.97
CA ASP A 545 -36.40 1.73 7.80
C ASP A 545 -36.03 3.20 8.04
N SER A 546 -36.38 3.74 9.21
CA SER A 546 -36.05 5.11 9.61
C SER A 546 -34.54 5.35 9.68
N ALA A 547 -33.78 4.39 10.21
CA ALA A 547 -32.32 4.48 10.29
C ALA A 547 -31.62 4.39 8.93
N PHE A 548 -32.20 3.65 7.98
CA PHE A 548 -31.65 3.48 6.64
C PHE A 548 -32.14 4.56 5.65
N GLN A 549 -33.30 5.19 5.88
CA GLN A 549 -33.94 6.16 4.96
C GLN A 549 -33.00 7.29 4.47
N ASN A 550 -32.18 7.85 5.36
CA ASN A 550 -31.35 9.02 5.10
C ASN A 550 -29.87 8.69 4.82
N VAL A 551 -29.55 7.42 4.49
CA VAL A 551 -28.18 7.00 4.16
C VAL A 551 -27.71 7.63 2.84
N THR A 552 -26.58 8.35 2.92
CA THR A 552 -25.87 8.90 1.76
C THR A 552 -25.03 7.80 1.12
N ARG A 553 -25.42 7.41 -0.10
CA ARG A 553 -24.79 6.33 -0.86
C ARG A 553 -23.64 6.87 -1.72
N LEU A 554 -22.46 6.27 -1.58
CA LEU A 554 -21.25 6.59 -2.32
C LEU A 554 -20.80 5.42 -3.21
N THR A 555 -19.95 5.70 -4.20
CA THR A 555 -19.31 4.72 -5.08
C THR A 555 -17.81 4.59 -4.77
N TYR A 556 -17.19 3.46 -5.10
CA TYR A 556 -15.77 3.25 -4.81
C TYR A 556 -14.88 4.32 -5.48
N ALA A 557 -13.91 4.82 -4.72
CA ALA A 557 -13.01 5.92 -5.07
C ALA A 557 -13.70 7.25 -5.41
N GLN A 558 -14.97 7.43 -5.03
CA GLN A 558 -15.66 8.72 -5.07
C GLN A 558 -15.18 9.59 -3.89
N ASN A 559 -14.54 10.72 -4.20
CA ASN A 559 -14.24 11.75 -3.21
C ASN A 559 -15.52 12.53 -2.89
N HIS A 560 -16.00 12.43 -1.65
CA HIS A 560 -17.10 13.23 -1.13
C HIS A 560 -16.56 14.27 -0.14
N HIS A 561 -16.79 15.55 -0.45
CA HIS A 561 -16.38 16.67 0.39
C HIS A 561 -17.47 16.96 1.44
N LEU A 562 -17.10 17.01 2.71
CA LEU A 562 -18.02 17.35 3.79
C LEU A 562 -18.21 18.88 3.90
N SER A 563 -19.34 19.27 4.47
CA SER A 563 -19.78 20.67 4.61
C SER A 563 -20.06 21.04 6.07
N GLY A 564 -20.24 22.33 6.34
CA GLY A 564 -20.43 22.83 7.70
C GLY A 564 -19.18 22.59 8.56
N LYS A 565 -19.34 21.98 9.75
CA LYS A 565 -18.22 21.64 10.64
C LYS A 565 -17.12 20.79 9.96
N GLY A 566 -17.48 20.00 8.96
CA GLY A 566 -16.57 19.07 8.26
C GLY A 566 -15.79 19.69 7.11
N GLU A 567 -15.87 21.01 6.91
CA GLU A 567 -15.22 21.69 5.78
C GLU A 567 -13.71 21.38 5.71
N GLY A 568 -13.23 21.09 4.49
CA GLY A 568 -11.86 20.64 4.23
C GLY A 568 -11.62 19.13 4.41
N ILE A 569 -12.56 18.38 5.00
CA ILE A 569 -12.47 16.92 5.08
C ILE A 569 -13.08 16.27 3.83
N VAL A 570 -12.36 15.29 3.28
CA VAL A 570 -12.80 14.47 2.14
C VAL A 570 -12.85 13.01 2.55
N ILE A 571 -14.01 12.37 2.42
CA ILE A 571 -14.17 10.92 2.60
C ILE A 571 -14.20 10.22 1.24
N SER A 572 -13.57 9.06 1.14
CA SER A 572 -13.61 8.21 -0.05
C SER A 572 -13.61 6.72 0.32
N PRO A 573 -14.63 5.92 -0.05
CA PRO A 573 -14.66 4.49 0.19
C PRO A 573 -13.85 3.74 -0.87
N HIS A 574 -13.07 2.74 -0.46
CA HIS A 574 -12.29 1.86 -1.34
C HIS A 574 -12.64 0.39 -1.09
N VAL A 575 -12.37 -0.51 -2.04
CA VAL A 575 -12.73 -1.94 -1.94
C VAL A 575 -12.00 -2.63 -0.76
N SER A 576 -12.72 -3.18 0.22
CA SER A 576 -12.15 -4.07 1.25
C SER A 576 -11.89 -5.48 0.72
N GLY A 577 -12.78 -5.99 -0.13
CA GLY A 577 -12.70 -7.31 -0.74
C GLY A 577 -13.20 -8.47 0.14
N HIS A 578 -13.86 -8.16 1.26
CA HIS A 578 -14.36 -9.16 2.20
C HIS A 578 -15.85 -9.47 2.02
N LEU A 579 -16.73 -8.45 2.10
CA LEU A 579 -18.15 -8.57 1.77
C LEU A 579 -18.50 -7.73 0.51
N LEU A 580 -19.63 -8.02 -0.13
CA LEU A 580 -20.06 -7.26 -1.31
C LEU A 580 -20.39 -5.80 -0.95
N GLY A 581 -19.75 -4.86 -1.64
CA GLY A 581 -19.78 -3.43 -1.31
C GLY A 581 -18.85 -3.00 -0.17
N GLY A 582 -18.20 -3.93 0.53
CA GLY A 582 -17.40 -3.69 1.73
C GLY A 582 -16.29 -2.67 1.53
N THR A 583 -16.12 -1.74 2.47
CA THR A 583 -15.28 -0.56 2.30
C THR A 583 -14.13 -0.41 3.29
N VAL A 584 -12.98 -0.04 2.75
CA VAL A 584 -11.92 0.67 3.46
C VAL A 584 -12.16 2.17 3.33
N TRP A 585 -12.34 2.87 4.44
CA TRP A 585 -12.56 4.32 4.44
C TRP A 585 -11.23 5.06 4.44
N LYS A 586 -11.02 5.89 3.42
CA LYS A 586 -9.95 6.91 3.41
C LYS A 586 -10.59 8.26 3.75
N ILE A 587 -10.03 8.95 4.74
CA ILE A 587 -10.43 10.28 5.19
C ILE A 587 -9.21 11.19 5.04
N THR A 588 -9.29 12.16 4.13
CA THR A 588 -8.20 13.11 3.85
C THR A 588 -8.52 14.46 4.47
N LYS A 589 -7.56 15.07 5.17
CA LYS A 589 -7.63 16.49 5.57
C LYS A 589 -6.25 17.14 5.47
N ASP A 590 -6.17 18.36 4.97
CA ASP A 590 -4.93 19.17 4.84
C ASP A 590 -3.77 18.52 4.04
N GLY A 591 -4.03 17.41 3.35
CA GLY A 591 -3.04 16.59 2.62
C GLY A 591 -2.58 15.34 3.37
N GLU A 592 -2.98 15.16 4.64
CA GLU A 592 -2.75 13.95 5.42
C GLU A 592 -3.91 12.96 5.26
N ASP A 593 -3.56 11.67 5.19
CA ASP A 593 -4.50 10.55 5.01
C ASP A 593 -4.69 9.77 6.32
N VAL A 594 -5.93 9.70 6.81
CA VAL A 594 -6.38 8.73 7.82
C VAL A 594 -7.08 7.59 7.10
N ILE A 595 -6.68 6.34 7.37
CA ILE A 595 -7.28 5.16 6.74
C ILE A 595 -7.85 4.24 7.82
N TYR A 596 -9.10 3.82 7.62
CA TYR A 596 -9.76 2.76 8.37
C TYR A 596 -9.93 1.54 7.46
N ALA A 597 -9.18 0.48 7.76
CA ALA A 597 -9.10 -0.76 7.00
C ALA A 597 -9.23 -1.97 7.95
N VAL A 598 -10.45 -2.22 8.42
CA VAL A 598 -10.80 -3.40 9.21
C VAL A 598 -11.36 -4.50 8.29
N ASP A 599 -11.08 -5.77 8.61
CA ASP A 599 -11.59 -6.97 7.92
C ASP A 599 -11.40 -6.96 6.40
N PHE A 600 -10.26 -6.42 5.92
CA PHE A 600 -9.95 -6.37 4.49
C PHE A 600 -9.31 -7.67 3.97
N ASN A 601 -9.54 -7.98 2.69
CA ASN A 601 -8.98 -9.16 2.04
C ASN A 601 -8.03 -8.79 0.89
N HIS A 602 -6.79 -9.28 0.96
CA HIS A 602 -5.78 -9.11 -0.10
C HIS A 602 -5.85 -10.21 -1.19
N ARG A 603 -6.59 -11.30 -0.95
CA ARG A 603 -6.76 -12.40 -1.91
C ARG A 603 -8.00 -12.12 -2.76
N LYS A 604 -7.95 -12.44 -4.07
CA LYS A 604 -9.15 -12.38 -4.92
C LYS A 604 -10.05 -13.59 -4.66
N GLU A 605 -11.35 -13.34 -4.46
CA GLU A 605 -12.37 -14.38 -4.30
C GLU A 605 -13.05 -14.66 -5.68
N LYS A 606 -14.14 -15.47 -5.75
CA LYS A 606 -14.85 -15.67 -7.03
C LYS A 606 -15.65 -14.41 -7.31
N HIS A 607 -16.44 -13.96 -6.34
CA HIS A 607 -17.32 -12.81 -6.53
C HIS A 607 -16.68 -11.46 -6.18
N LEU A 608 -15.58 -11.40 -5.41
CA LEU A 608 -14.91 -10.15 -5.02
C LEU A 608 -13.47 -10.01 -5.52
N ASN A 609 -13.10 -8.77 -5.84
CA ASN A 609 -11.70 -8.35 -5.95
C ASN A 609 -11.13 -8.08 -4.56
N GLY A 610 -9.87 -8.47 -4.31
CA GLY A 610 -9.13 -8.06 -3.12
C GLY A 610 -8.68 -6.58 -3.18
N ILE A 611 -8.35 -6.02 -2.02
CA ILE A 611 -7.96 -4.61 -1.82
C ILE A 611 -6.84 -4.14 -2.77
N ASN A 612 -7.00 -2.94 -3.34
CA ASN A 612 -5.96 -2.31 -4.14
C ASN A 612 -4.95 -1.55 -3.24
N GLN A 613 -3.94 -2.27 -2.74
CA GLN A 613 -2.91 -1.71 -1.86
C GLN A 613 -2.17 -0.50 -2.46
N ALA A 614 -2.08 -0.40 -3.79
CA ALA A 614 -1.44 0.73 -4.47
C ALA A 614 -2.21 2.06 -4.36
N SER A 615 -3.46 2.05 -3.88
CA SER A 615 -4.23 3.28 -3.61
C SER A 615 -3.81 4.02 -2.35
N PHE A 616 -2.97 3.42 -1.48
CA PHE A 616 -2.69 3.93 -0.13
C PHE A 616 -1.18 4.15 0.07
N VAL A 617 -0.72 5.39 -0.15
CA VAL A 617 0.72 5.73 -0.13
C VAL A 617 1.04 6.58 1.08
N ARG A 618 1.52 5.94 2.16
CA ARG A 618 1.94 6.55 3.44
C ARG A 618 0.82 7.36 4.15
N PRO A 619 -0.23 6.71 4.67
CA PRO A 619 -1.16 7.36 5.58
C PRO A 619 -0.46 7.88 6.85
N ALA A 620 -1.00 8.94 7.42
CA ALA A 620 -0.61 9.46 8.74
C ALA A 620 -1.09 8.54 9.87
N VAL A 621 -2.30 7.98 9.72
CA VAL A 621 -2.91 7.02 10.65
C VAL A 621 -3.53 5.86 9.86
N LEU A 622 -3.22 4.64 10.28
CA LEU A 622 -3.87 3.41 9.78
C LEU A 622 -4.52 2.70 10.96
N ILE A 623 -5.86 2.63 10.94
CA ILE A 623 -6.67 1.80 11.83
C ILE A 623 -6.93 0.49 11.09
N THR A 624 -6.62 -0.64 11.71
CA THR A 624 -6.70 -1.99 11.13
C THR A 624 -6.96 -3.00 12.23
N ASP A 625 -7.61 -4.12 11.90
CA ASP A 625 -7.72 -5.25 12.82
C ASP A 625 -6.40 -6.03 12.92
N ALA A 626 -6.37 -6.98 13.85
CA ALA A 626 -5.34 -8.00 13.97
C ALA A 626 -5.94 -9.41 14.17
N TYR A 627 -7.22 -9.62 13.83
CA TYR A 627 -8.02 -10.79 14.22
C TYR A 627 -7.45 -12.10 13.67
N ASN A 628 -6.88 -12.04 12.47
CA ASN A 628 -6.19 -13.14 11.80
C ASN A 628 -4.65 -13.02 11.79
N ALA A 629 -4.04 -12.11 12.56
CA ALA A 629 -2.61 -11.77 12.43
C ALA A 629 -1.63 -12.94 12.69
N LEU A 630 -2.04 -13.94 13.47
CA LEU A 630 -1.27 -15.17 13.75
C LEU A 630 -1.77 -16.40 12.94
N ASN A 631 -2.79 -16.23 12.10
CA ASN A 631 -3.50 -17.33 11.44
C ASN A 631 -2.93 -17.61 10.03
N ASN A 632 -2.09 -18.64 9.90
CA ASN A 632 -1.55 -19.09 8.62
C ASN A 632 -2.62 -19.79 7.75
N GLN A 633 -3.49 -19.00 7.12
CA GLN A 633 -4.56 -19.52 6.27
C GLN A 633 -4.03 -20.27 5.04
N ALA A 634 -4.41 -21.54 4.94
CA ALA A 634 -4.14 -22.44 3.81
C ALA A 634 -4.52 -21.84 2.44
N TYR A 635 -3.97 -22.43 1.37
CA TYR A 635 -4.26 -21.99 0.01
C TYR A 635 -5.74 -22.20 -0.34
N ARG A 636 -6.38 -21.18 -0.90
CA ARG A 636 -7.81 -21.18 -1.26
C ARG A 636 -8.24 -22.45 -2.00
N ARG A 637 -7.52 -22.85 -3.06
CA ARG A 637 -7.83 -24.07 -3.84
C ARG A 637 -7.88 -25.36 -3.02
N GLN A 638 -7.13 -25.43 -1.92
CA GLN A 638 -7.18 -26.56 -0.98
C GLN A 638 -8.45 -26.47 -0.13
N LYS A 639 -8.76 -25.30 0.46
CA LYS A 639 -10.00 -25.08 1.22
C LYS A 639 -11.25 -25.36 0.40
N ASP A 640 -11.35 -24.81 -0.81
CA ASP A 640 -12.51 -24.98 -1.70
C ASP A 640 -12.74 -26.47 -2.06
N LYS A 641 -11.64 -27.23 -2.23
CA LYS A 641 -11.70 -28.68 -2.45
C LYS A 641 -12.08 -29.45 -1.19
N GLU A 642 -11.46 -29.14 -0.05
CA GLU A 642 -11.72 -29.80 1.23
C GLU A 642 -13.19 -29.61 1.68
N PHE A 643 -13.72 -28.39 1.49
CA PHE A 643 -15.13 -28.06 1.67
C PHE A 643 -16.04 -28.92 0.77
N THR A 644 -15.83 -28.91 -0.54
CA THR A 644 -16.67 -29.66 -1.49
C THR A 644 -16.54 -31.18 -1.33
N ASP A 645 -15.34 -31.73 -1.13
CA ASP A 645 -15.13 -33.17 -0.92
C ASP A 645 -15.76 -33.65 0.41
N THR A 646 -15.75 -32.82 1.46
CA THR A 646 -16.42 -33.14 2.73
C THR A 646 -17.95 -33.20 2.56
N ILE A 647 -18.54 -32.20 1.90
CA ILE A 647 -19.99 -32.18 1.60
C ILE A 647 -20.39 -33.38 0.73
N LYS A 648 -19.64 -33.67 -0.34
CA LYS A 648 -19.90 -34.83 -1.22
C LYS A 648 -19.75 -36.17 -0.49
N LYS A 649 -18.85 -36.28 0.51
CA LYS A 649 -18.71 -37.48 1.34
C LYS A 649 -19.96 -37.71 2.20
N THR A 650 -20.51 -36.68 2.83
CA THR A 650 -21.74 -36.79 3.64
C THR A 650 -22.96 -37.14 2.79
N LEU A 651 -23.19 -36.47 1.66
CA LEU A 651 -24.32 -36.76 0.76
C LEU A 651 -24.26 -38.19 0.20
N ARG A 652 -23.06 -38.71 -0.11
CA ARG A 652 -22.85 -40.12 -0.51
C ARG A 652 -23.01 -41.13 0.63
N SER A 653 -23.04 -40.67 1.88
CA SER A 653 -23.28 -41.47 3.08
C SER A 653 -24.73 -41.40 3.56
N ASP A 654 -25.64 -40.85 2.73
CA ASP A 654 -27.07 -40.72 3.02
C ASP A 654 -27.36 -39.83 4.24
N GLY A 655 -26.54 -38.79 4.44
CA GLY A 655 -26.69 -37.76 5.47
C GLY A 655 -26.93 -36.36 4.89
N ASN A 656 -27.57 -35.51 5.67
CA ASN A 656 -27.84 -34.11 5.33
C ASN A 656 -26.67 -33.20 5.72
N VAL A 657 -26.59 -32.03 5.09
CA VAL A 657 -25.55 -31.02 5.35
C VAL A 657 -26.18 -29.67 5.69
N LEU A 658 -25.99 -29.22 6.93
CA LEU A 658 -26.34 -27.88 7.39
C LEU A 658 -25.11 -26.96 7.32
N LEU A 659 -25.26 -25.81 6.69
CA LEU A 659 -24.33 -24.69 6.75
C LEU A 659 -25.02 -23.52 7.46
N PRO A 660 -24.70 -23.24 8.73
CA PRO A 660 -25.06 -21.99 9.38
C PRO A 660 -24.29 -20.85 8.71
N VAL A 661 -25.01 -19.89 8.15
CA VAL A 661 -24.43 -18.79 7.34
C VAL A 661 -25.02 -17.43 7.70
N ASP A 662 -24.35 -16.39 7.23
CA ASP A 662 -24.83 -15.02 7.27
C ASP A 662 -25.89 -14.76 6.18
N THR A 663 -26.65 -13.67 6.33
CA THR A 663 -27.82 -13.38 5.48
C THR A 663 -27.45 -12.99 4.04
N ALA A 664 -26.35 -12.25 3.84
CA ALA A 664 -26.12 -11.51 2.59
C ALA A 664 -24.64 -11.26 2.19
N GLY A 665 -23.66 -11.74 2.95
CA GLY A 665 -22.23 -11.51 2.75
C GLY A 665 -21.44 -12.75 2.31
N ARG A 666 -20.85 -13.50 3.25
CA ARG A 666 -19.95 -14.64 2.97
C ARG A 666 -20.69 -15.78 2.26
N VAL A 667 -21.98 -15.95 2.56
CA VAL A 667 -22.90 -16.86 1.86
C VAL A 667 -22.83 -16.74 0.33
N LEU A 668 -22.58 -15.54 -0.23
CA LEU A 668 -22.52 -15.32 -1.68
C LEU A 668 -21.34 -16.05 -2.33
N GLU A 669 -20.20 -16.17 -1.66
CA GLU A 669 -19.05 -16.98 -2.15
C GLU A 669 -19.36 -18.49 -2.02
N LEU A 670 -20.06 -18.92 -0.97
CA LEU A 670 -20.45 -20.32 -0.76
C LEU A 670 -21.44 -20.79 -1.83
N VAL A 671 -22.46 -19.99 -2.11
CA VAL A 671 -23.42 -20.17 -3.21
C VAL A 671 -22.68 -20.31 -4.55
N GLN A 672 -21.72 -19.42 -4.84
CA GLN A 672 -20.88 -19.50 -6.04
C GLN A 672 -19.93 -20.71 -6.07
N ILE A 673 -19.52 -21.26 -4.92
CA ILE A 673 -18.73 -22.49 -4.86
C ILE A 673 -19.61 -23.72 -5.16
N LEU A 674 -20.78 -23.82 -4.53
CA LEU A 674 -21.69 -24.95 -4.67
C LEU A 674 -22.33 -25.03 -6.06
N GLU A 675 -22.85 -23.93 -6.60
CA GLU A 675 -23.47 -23.88 -7.94
C GLU A 675 -22.47 -24.30 -9.03
N SER A 676 -21.18 -23.89 -8.93
CA SER A 676 -20.12 -24.38 -9.83
C SER A 676 -19.87 -25.88 -9.66
N CYS A 677 -19.70 -26.37 -8.42
CA CYS A 677 -19.37 -27.78 -8.16
C CYS A 677 -20.50 -28.72 -8.62
N TRP A 678 -21.77 -28.34 -8.44
CA TRP A 678 -22.92 -29.09 -8.91
C TRP A 678 -23.05 -29.08 -10.44
N ALA A 679 -22.62 -28.01 -11.12
CA ALA A 679 -22.54 -27.97 -12.58
C ALA A 679 -21.40 -28.85 -13.12
N ASP A 680 -20.19 -28.72 -12.54
CA ASP A 680 -18.98 -29.41 -12.98
C ASP A 680 -19.02 -30.94 -12.75
N GLU A 681 -19.56 -31.39 -11.60
CA GLU A 681 -19.72 -32.82 -11.27
C GLU A 681 -21.12 -33.38 -11.60
N ASN A 682 -22.02 -32.56 -12.18
CA ASN A 682 -23.42 -32.88 -12.49
C ASN A 682 -24.15 -33.64 -11.37
N LEU A 683 -24.18 -33.03 -10.18
CA LEU A 683 -24.79 -33.61 -8.97
C LEU A 683 -26.30 -33.33 -8.92
N ASN A 684 -27.07 -34.34 -8.51
CA ASN A 684 -28.53 -34.29 -8.44
C ASN A 684 -29.10 -34.08 -7.02
N TYR A 685 -28.25 -33.89 -6.00
CA TYR A 685 -28.69 -33.60 -4.63
C TYR A 685 -29.25 -32.17 -4.55
N PRO A 686 -30.40 -31.93 -3.88
CA PRO A 686 -30.95 -30.59 -3.77
C PRO A 686 -30.14 -29.71 -2.81
N ILE A 687 -29.98 -28.44 -3.18
CA ILE A 687 -29.41 -27.40 -2.31
C ILE A 687 -30.49 -26.34 -2.06
N PHE A 688 -30.69 -25.96 -0.80
CA PHE A 688 -31.60 -24.91 -0.39
C PHE A 688 -30.84 -23.75 0.27
N PHE A 689 -31.26 -22.52 -0.01
CA PHE A 689 -30.85 -21.33 0.74
C PHE A 689 -32.09 -20.75 1.43
N LEU A 690 -32.10 -20.77 2.76
CA LEU A 690 -33.26 -20.51 3.61
C LEU A 690 -32.97 -19.35 4.58
N THR A 691 -33.50 -18.18 4.26
CA THR A 691 -33.52 -16.97 5.11
C THR A 691 -34.83 -16.21 4.84
N TYR A 692 -35.28 -15.34 5.74
CA TYR A 692 -36.55 -14.63 5.54
C TYR A 692 -36.52 -13.66 4.34
N VAL A 693 -35.33 -13.37 3.82
CA VAL A 693 -35.05 -12.40 2.75
C VAL A 693 -34.33 -13.01 1.55
N ALA A 694 -34.20 -14.34 1.46
CA ALA A 694 -33.33 -15.04 0.51
C ALA A 694 -33.55 -14.62 -0.96
N SER A 695 -34.81 -14.52 -1.39
CA SER A 695 -35.19 -14.05 -2.73
C SER A 695 -34.72 -12.60 -2.98
N SER A 696 -35.04 -11.68 -2.07
CA SER A 696 -34.67 -10.27 -2.16
C SER A 696 -33.15 -10.07 -2.16
N THR A 697 -32.42 -10.79 -1.31
CA THR A 697 -30.95 -10.77 -1.26
C THR A 697 -30.37 -11.13 -2.63
N ILE A 698 -30.79 -12.26 -3.19
CA ILE A 698 -30.26 -12.74 -4.48
C ILE A 698 -30.69 -11.82 -5.64
N ASP A 699 -31.86 -11.19 -5.58
CA ASP A 699 -32.30 -10.22 -6.60
C ASP A 699 -31.52 -8.89 -6.55
N TYR A 700 -31.19 -8.35 -5.37
CA TYR A 700 -30.26 -7.21 -5.28
C TYR A 700 -28.85 -7.59 -5.73
N VAL A 701 -28.34 -8.76 -5.33
CA VAL A 701 -27.00 -9.23 -5.74
C VAL A 701 -26.89 -9.40 -7.26
N LYS A 702 -27.97 -9.85 -7.94
CA LYS A 702 -28.02 -9.85 -9.42
C LYS A 702 -27.83 -8.46 -10.03
N SER A 703 -28.26 -7.39 -9.36
CA SER A 703 -28.13 -6.02 -9.86
C SER A 703 -26.71 -5.44 -9.74
N PHE A 704 -25.98 -5.80 -8.67
CA PHE A 704 -24.67 -5.23 -8.31
C PHE A 704 -23.46 -5.80 -9.06
N LEU A 705 -23.59 -6.12 -10.36
CA LEU A 705 -22.50 -6.71 -11.16
C LEU A 705 -21.26 -5.82 -11.27
N GLU A 706 -21.42 -4.50 -11.16
CA GLU A 706 -20.34 -3.50 -11.17
C GLU A 706 -19.52 -3.46 -9.87
N TRP A 707 -20.02 -4.05 -8.79
CA TRP A 707 -19.34 -4.16 -7.48
C TRP A 707 -18.53 -5.45 -7.33
N MET A 708 -18.61 -6.36 -8.31
CA MET A 708 -18.03 -7.71 -8.26
C MET A 708 -16.63 -7.80 -8.88
N SER A 709 -16.04 -8.99 -8.84
CA SER A 709 -14.72 -9.29 -9.40
C SER A 709 -14.67 -9.07 -10.91
N ASP A 710 -13.50 -8.68 -11.44
CA ASP A 710 -13.33 -8.49 -12.89
C ASP A 710 -13.67 -9.77 -13.68
N SER A 711 -13.56 -10.94 -13.05
CA SER A 711 -13.90 -12.24 -13.60
C SER A 711 -15.39 -12.39 -13.88
N ILE A 712 -16.26 -11.95 -12.97
CA ILE A 712 -17.72 -12.00 -13.19
C ILE A 712 -18.11 -10.99 -14.27
N ALA A 713 -17.62 -9.75 -14.19
CA ALA A 713 -17.86 -8.73 -15.21
C ALA A 713 -17.48 -9.20 -16.62
N LYS A 714 -16.24 -9.72 -16.80
CA LYS A 714 -15.74 -10.24 -18.08
C LYS A 714 -16.38 -11.57 -18.52
N SER A 715 -17.10 -12.25 -17.63
CA SER A 715 -17.94 -13.40 -17.97
C SER A 715 -19.27 -12.90 -18.55
N PHE A 716 -19.95 -12.02 -17.82
CA PHE A 716 -21.22 -11.40 -18.23
C PHE A 716 -21.13 -10.63 -19.56
N GLU A 717 -20.03 -9.91 -19.79
CA GLU A 717 -19.73 -9.27 -21.09
C GLU A 717 -19.81 -10.24 -22.29
N LYS A 718 -19.41 -11.50 -22.08
CA LYS A 718 -19.29 -12.53 -23.13
C LYS A 718 -20.52 -13.42 -23.24
N THR A 719 -21.01 -13.93 -22.11
CA THR A 719 -22.09 -14.93 -22.07
C THR A 719 -23.47 -14.29 -21.96
N ARG A 720 -23.55 -13.06 -21.43
CA ARG A 720 -24.80 -12.39 -21.00
C ARG A 720 -25.59 -13.13 -19.92
N GLU A 721 -25.04 -14.22 -19.36
CA GLU A 721 -25.58 -14.89 -18.18
C GLU A 721 -25.00 -14.29 -16.90
N ASN A 722 -25.88 -13.92 -15.97
CA ASN A 722 -25.50 -13.40 -14.66
C ASN A 722 -25.18 -14.56 -13.71
N ALA A 723 -24.03 -14.50 -13.03
CA ALA A 723 -23.54 -15.56 -12.15
C ALA A 723 -24.49 -15.90 -10.98
N PHE A 724 -25.35 -14.97 -10.56
CA PHE A 724 -26.33 -15.16 -9.48
C PHE A 724 -27.75 -15.52 -9.99
N ILE A 725 -27.89 -15.90 -11.27
CA ILE A 725 -29.04 -16.70 -11.73
C ILE A 725 -28.73 -18.17 -11.40
N LEU A 726 -29.07 -18.56 -10.17
CA LEU A 726 -28.86 -19.90 -9.65
C LEU A 726 -29.78 -20.90 -10.36
N LYS A 727 -29.24 -22.04 -10.77
CA LYS A 727 -29.97 -23.11 -11.50
C LYS A 727 -30.02 -24.42 -10.70
N ARG A 728 -29.19 -24.56 -9.66
CA ARG A 728 -29.12 -25.76 -8.80
C ARG A 728 -29.54 -25.50 -7.35
N ILE A 729 -29.51 -24.24 -6.91
CA ILE A 729 -29.89 -23.81 -5.56
C ILE A 729 -31.32 -23.24 -5.57
N THR A 730 -32.19 -23.81 -4.75
CA THR A 730 -33.56 -23.33 -4.53
C THR A 730 -33.58 -22.30 -3.39
N LEU A 731 -34.25 -21.17 -3.59
CA LEU A 731 -34.45 -20.14 -2.57
C LEU A 731 -35.74 -20.44 -1.80
N LEU A 732 -35.65 -20.49 -0.47
CA LEU A 732 -36.79 -20.71 0.44
C LEU A 732 -36.89 -19.54 1.41
N VAL A 733 -38.12 -19.20 1.82
CA VAL A 733 -38.37 -18.16 2.85
C VAL A 733 -39.10 -18.69 4.08
N ASN A 734 -39.70 -19.88 3.99
CA ASN A 734 -40.35 -20.55 5.12
C ASN A 734 -39.75 -21.95 5.36
N LYS A 735 -39.59 -22.34 6.62
CA LYS A 735 -39.15 -23.70 6.97
C LYS A 735 -40.10 -24.78 6.43
N SER A 736 -41.41 -24.51 6.41
CA SER A 736 -42.42 -25.43 5.88
C SER A 736 -42.20 -25.82 4.40
N GLU A 737 -41.49 -25.02 3.61
CA GLU A 737 -41.12 -25.38 2.23
C GLU A 737 -39.97 -26.40 2.19
N LEU A 738 -39.07 -26.36 3.18
CA LEU A 738 -38.02 -27.36 3.38
C LEU A 738 -38.57 -28.68 3.96
N ASP A 739 -39.54 -28.57 4.88
CA ASP A 739 -40.22 -29.72 5.50
C ASP A 739 -41.04 -30.52 4.48
N ASN A 740 -41.55 -29.85 3.43
CA ASN A 740 -42.24 -30.49 2.29
C ASN A 740 -41.28 -30.97 1.17
N ALA A 741 -39.97 -30.73 1.29
CA ALA A 741 -39.00 -31.16 0.28
C ALA A 741 -38.56 -32.62 0.50
N SER A 742 -38.36 -33.37 -0.59
CA SER A 742 -38.14 -34.83 -0.59
C SER A 742 -37.17 -35.36 0.48
N ASP A 743 -37.47 -36.54 1.02
CA ASP A 743 -36.76 -37.23 2.13
C ASP A 743 -35.37 -37.79 1.76
N GLY A 744 -34.69 -37.20 0.78
CA GLY A 744 -33.32 -37.56 0.39
C GLY A 744 -32.26 -36.64 1.02
N PRO A 745 -30.98 -37.07 1.00
CA PRO A 745 -29.86 -36.27 1.51
C PRO A 745 -29.78 -34.91 0.80
N LYS A 746 -29.92 -33.82 1.58
CA LYS A 746 -30.03 -32.44 1.11
C LYS A 746 -28.98 -31.52 1.76
N VAL A 747 -28.63 -30.44 1.06
CA VAL A 747 -27.77 -29.36 1.56
C VAL A 747 -28.63 -28.15 1.89
N VAL A 748 -28.48 -27.57 3.07
CA VAL A 748 -29.22 -26.35 3.47
C VAL A 748 -28.23 -25.31 4.00
N LEU A 749 -28.25 -24.14 3.37
CA LEU A 749 -27.62 -22.91 3.87
C LEU A 749 -28.72 -22.13 4.60
N ALA A 750 -28.58 -21.93 5.91
CA ALA A 750 -29.60 -21.33 6.76
C ALA A 750 -29.07 -20.11 7.53
N SER A 751 -29.89 -19.07 7.68
CA SER A 751 -29.50 -17.83 8.38
C SER A 751 -29.13 -18.03 9.85
N MET A 752 -28.35 -17.07 10.38
CA MET A 752 -27.80 -17.00 11.75
C MET A 752 -26.63 -17.97 12.02
N ALA A 753 -25.44 -17.67 11.48
CA ALA A 753 -24.22 -18.46 11.67
C ALA A 753 -23.83 -18.76 13.14
N SER A 754 -24.33 -17.97 14.09
CA SER A 754 -24.14 -18.13 15.55
C SER A 754 -24.96 -19.25 16.21
N LEU A 755 -26.02 -19.74 15.55
CA LEU A 755 -27.00 -20.69 16.09
C LEU A 755 -27.80 -20.20 17.31
N GLU A 756 -27.94 -18.88 17.54
CA GLU A 756 -28.75 -18.34 18.65
C GLU A 756 -30.25 -18.20 18.33
N ALA A 757 -30.60 -18.09 17.05
CA ALA A 757 -31.97 -17.89 16.57
C ALA A 757 -32.10 -18.32 15.10
N GLY A 758 -33.30 -18.21 14.52
CA GLY A 758 -33.52 -18.41 13.09
C GLY A 758 -33.39 -19.87 12.62
N PHE A 759 -33.43 -20.06 11.31
CA PHE A 759 -33.60 -21.40 10.71
C PHE A 759 -32.43 -22.35 10.98
N SER A 760 -31.20 -21.85 11.12
CA SER A 760 -30.04 -22.71 11.38
C SER A 760 -30.08 -23.36 12.76
N HIS A 761 -30.55 -22.64 13.79
CA HIS A 761 -30.77 -23.17 15.14
C HIS A 761 -31.79 -24.31 15.12
N ASP A 762 -32.95 -24.10 14.49
CA ASP A 762 -34.03 -25.07 14.46
C ASP A 762 -33.64 -26.36 13.72
N ILE A 763 -32.95 -26.22 12.58
CA ILE A 763 -32.45 -27.36 11.80
C ILE A 763 -31.29 -28.05 12.54
N PHE A 764 -30.45 -27.30 13.26
CA PHE A 764 -29.38 -27.87 14.08
C PHE A 764 -29.93 -28.80 15.16
N VAL A 765 -30.96 -28.39 15.91
CA VAL A 765 -31.53 -29.23 16.98
C VAL A 765 -32.14 -30.52 16.43
N GLU A 766 -32.81 -30.46 15.29
CA GLU A 766 -33.38 -31.65 14.63
C GLU A 766 -32.29 -32.59 14.07
N TRP A 767 -31.26 -32.05 13.42
CA TRP A 767 -30.29 -32.85 12.68
C TRP A 767 -29.09 -33.34 13.51
N ALA A 768 -28.76 -32.67 14.62
CA ALA A 768 -27.59 -33.01 15.44
C ALA A 768 -27.68 -34.37 16.18
N THR A 769 -28.83 -35.04 16.14
CA THR A 769 -29.02 -36.36 16.75
C THR A 769 -28.59 -37.53 15.85
N ASP A 770 -28.52 -37.35 14.53
CA ASP A 770 -28.08 -38.40 13.59
C ASP A 770 -26.59 -38.23 13.23
N PRO A 771 -25.70 -39.20 13.56
CA PRO A 771 -24.28 -39.13 13.26
C PRO A 771 -23.93 -39.21 11.76
N LYS A 772 -24.91 -39.45 10.86
CA LYS A 772 -24.72 -39.25 9.41
C LYS A 772 -24.63 -37.78 9.01
N ASN A 773 -25.32 -36.89 9.73
CA ASN A 773 -25.47 -35.49 9.34
C ASN A 773 -24.18 -34.70 9.58
N LEU A 774 -23.99 -33.65 8.80
CA LEU A 774 -22.86 -32.73 8.92
C LEU A 774 -23.35 -31.31 9.20
N VAL A 775 -22.83 -30.70 10.26
CA VAL A 775 -22.94 -29.26 10.51
C VAL A 775 -21.58 -28.65 10.18
N LEU A 776 -21.52 -27.76 9.17
CA LEU A 776 -20.28 -27.25 8.60
C LEU A 776 -20.18 -25.73 8.77
N PHE A 777 -19.49 -25.31 9.83
CA PHE A 777 -19.20 -23.90 10.07
C PHE A 777 -18.15 -23.37 9.08
N THR A 778 -18.51 -22.32 8.34
CA THR A 778 -17.62 -21.70 7.32
C THR A 778 -16.81 -20.52 7.86
N GLU A 779 -17.16 -20.00 9.03
CA GLU A 779 -16.54 -18.86 9.71
C GLU A 779 -16.45 -19.08 11.23
N ARG A 780 -15.66 -18.25 11.91
CA ARG A 780 -15.51 -18.29 13.37
C ARG A 780 -16.68 -17.53 14.00
N ALA A 781 -17.48 -18.21 14.81
CA ALA A 781 -18.63 -17.59 15.46
C ALA A 781 -18.23 -16.63 16.60
N GLN A 782 -19.11 -15.67 16.92
CA GLN A 782 -18.88 -14.67 17.97
C GLN A 782 -18.71 -15.30 19.36
N PHE A 783 -17.93 -14.65 20.23
CA PHE A 783 -17.73 -15.13 21.59
C PHE A 783 -19.05 -15.23 22.38
N GLY A 784 -19.23 -16.32 23.12
CA GLY A 784 -20.44 -16.57 23.91
C GLY A 784 -21.63 -17.13 23.12
N THR A 785 -21.43 -17.60 21.87
CA THR A 785 -22.50 -18.23 21.08
C THR A 785 -22.43 -19.76 21.05
N LEU A 786 -23.56 -20.43 20.78
CA LEU A 786 -23.70 -21.87 20.61
C LEU A 786 -22.77 -22.41 19.51
N ALA A 787 -22.73 -21.76 18.34
CA ALA A 787 -21.78 -22.10 17.29
C ALA A 787 -20.32 -22.02 17.77
N ARG A 788 -19.98 -21.00 18.58
CA ARG A 788 -18.61 -20.84 19.13
C ARG A 788 -18.27 -21.91 20.17
N MET A 789 -19.24 -22.39 20.93
CA MET A 789 -19.08 -23.55 21.83
C MET A 789 -18.87 -24.86 21.06
N LEU A 790 -19.56 -25.03 19.92
CA LEU A 790 -19.42 -26.20 19.04
C LEU A 790 -18.11 -26.20 18.24
N GLN A 791 -17.51 -25.02 18.02
CA GLN A 791 -16.19 -24.83 17.41
C GLN A 791 -14.99 -25.06 18.36
N ALA A 792 -15.23 -25.49 19.62
CA ALA A 792 -14.15 -25.87 20.53
C ALA A 792 -13.46 -27.17 20.10
N ASP A 793 -12.18 -27.33 20.43
CA ASP A 793 -11.41 -28.57 20.19
C ASP A 793 -10.94 -29.17 21.53
N PRO A 794 -11.36 -30.39 21.90
CA PRO A 794 -12.38 -31.21 21.23
C PRO A 794 -13.80 -30.64 21.43
N PRO A 795 -14.74 -30.88 20.49
CA PRO A 795 -16.11 -30.37 20.60
C PRO A 795 -16.88 -31.02 21.77
N PRO A 796 -17.84 -30.29 22.37
CA PRO A 796 -18.61 -30.77 23.52
C PRO A 796 -19.50 -31.96 23.15
N LYS A 797 -19.41 -33.06 23.93
CA LYS A 797 -20.18 -34.30 23.71
C LYS A 797 -21.69 -34.16 23.94
N ALA A 798 -22.11 -33.12 24.65
CA ALA A 798 -23.50 -32.77 24.89
C ALA A 798 -23.57 -31.26 25.16
N VAL A 799 -24.61 -30.61 24.64
CA VAL A 799 -24.88 -29.19 24.86
C VAL A 799 -26.36 -29.03 25.21
N LYS A 800 -26.69 -28.18 26.18
CA LYS A 800 -28.07 -27.81 26.48
C LYS A 800 -28.47 -26.68 25.54
N VAL A 801 -29.42 -26.95 24.65
CA VAL A 801 -30.05 -25.96 23.77
C VAL A 801 -31.45 -25.66 24.29
N THR A 802 -31.93 -24.43 24.14
CA THR A 802 -33.27 -23.99 24.56
C THR A 802 -34.09 -23.65 23.33
N MET A 803 -35.07 -24.49 22.98
CA MET A 803 -36.03 -24.14 21.92
C MET A 803 -37.22 -23.39 22.53
N SER A 804 -37.47 -22.18 22.02
CA SER A 804 -38.72 -21.45 22.21
C SER A 804 -39.39 -21.22 20.86
N LYS A 805 -40.73 -21.20 20.85
CA LYS A 805 -41.54 -20.99 19.66
C LYS A 805 -42.75 -20.14 20.02
N ARG A 806 -43.01 -19.09 19.26
CA ARG A 806 -44.22 -18.29 19.43
C ARG A 806 -45.46 -19.12 19.06
N VAL A 807 -46.42 -19.18 19.99
CA VAL A 807 -47.73 -19.83 19.82
C VAL A 807 -48.79 -18.75 20.07
N PRO A 808 -49.89 -18.68 19.30
CA PRO A 808 -50.98 -17.74 19.60
C PRO A 808 -51.64 -18.12 20.94
N LEU A 809 -51.97 -17.10 21.74
CA LEU A 809 -52.74 -17.30 22.98
C LEU A 809 -54.16 -17.76 22.65
N VAL A 810 -54.70 -18.71 23.42
CA VAL A 810 -56.04 -19.28 23.21
C VAL A 810 -56.73 -19.50 24.56
N GLY A 811 -58.04 -19.23 24.63
CA GLY A 811 -58.84 -19.48 25.82
C GLY A 811 -58.54 -18.53 26.96
N GLU A 812 -58.34 -19.06 28.17
CA GLU A 812 -58.16 -18.28 29.40
C GLU A 812 -56.92 -17.35 29.35
N GLU A 813 -55.83 -17.79 28.72
CA GLU A 813 -54.62 -16.97 28.54
C GLU A 813 -54.87 -15.74 27.66
N LEU A 814 -55.68 -15.89 26.61
CA LEU A 814 -56.07 -14.79 25.72
C LEU A 814 -56.98 -13.80 26.45
N ILE A 815 -57.96 -14.30 27.22
CA ILE A 815 -58.87 -13.46 28.01
C ILE A 815 -58.08 -12.67 29.06
N ALA A 816 -57.18 -13.31 29.80
CA ALA A 816 -56.33 -12.63 30.79
C ALA A 816 -55.42 -11.57 30.16
N TYR A 817 -54.86 -11.85 28.98
CA TYR A 817 -54.06 -10.89 28.22
C TYR A 817 -54.91 -9.71 27.71
N GLU A 818 -56.12 -9.96 27.20
CA GLU A 818 -57.05 -8.90 26.77
C GLU A 818 -57.52 -8.04 27.95
N GLU A 819 -57.79 -8.62 29.12
CA GLU A 819 -58.13 -7.87 30.34
C GLU A 819 -56.96 -7.00 30.81
N GLU A 820 -55.74 -7.53 30.84
CA GLU A 820 -54.52 -6.77 31.18
C GLU A 820 -54.27 -5.63 30.18
N GLN A 821 -54.35 -5.89 28.88
CA GLN A 821 -54.22 -4.88 27.82
C GLN A 821 -55.32 -3.82 27.89
N ASN A 822 -56.54 -4.18 28.30
CA ASN A 822 -57.63 -3.24 28.56
C ASN A 822 -57.44 -2.47 29.88
N ARG A 823 -56.67 -2.97 30.85
CA ARG A 823 -56.25 -2.23 32.05
C ARG A 823 -55.16 -1.22 31.71
N ILE A 824 -54.10 -1.65 31.04
CA ILE A 824 -53.01 -0.79 30.56
C ILE A 824 -53.56 0.38 29.73
N ARG A 825 -54.42 0.11 28.73
CA ARG A 825 -55.05 1.19 27.93
C ARG A 825 -55.93 2.14 28.73
N LYS A 826 -56.54 1.71 29.84
CA LYS A 826 -57.28 2.61 30.75
C LYS A 826 -56.33 3.49 31.55
N ASP A 827 -55.25 2.92 32.08
CA ASP A 827 -54.25 3.64 32.87
C ASP A 827 -53.45 4.65 32.01
N GLU A 828 -53.15 4.30 30.76
CA GLU A 828 -52.56 5.19 29.77
C GLU A 828 -53.52 6.32 29.36
N ALA A 829 -54.79 6.02 29.09
CA ALA A 829 -55.79 7.04 28.81
C ALA A 829 -55.99 7.99 30.01
N LEU A 830 -55.96 7.48 31.24
CA LEU A 830 -56.04 8.28 32.46
C LEU A 830 -54.83 9.22 32.59
N LYS A 831 -53.60 8.71 32.40
CA LYS A 831 -52.37 9.52 32.38
C LYS A 831 -52.43 10.59 31.29
N ALA A 832 -52.86 10.24 30.07
CA ALA A 832 -53.01 11.18 28.98
C ALA A 832 -54.05 12.28 29.28
N SER A 833 -55.15 11.97 29.96
CA SER A 833 -56.11 12.99 30.42
C SER A 833 -55.55 13.89 31.52
N LEU A 834 -54.75 13.34 32.45
CA LEU A 834 -54.12 14.11 33.53
C LEU A 834 -53.08 15.10 32.99
N ILE A 835 -52.20 14.64 32.08
CA ILE A 835 -51.23 15.52 31.39
C ILE A 835 -51.97 16.66 30.67
N LYS A 836 -53.08 16.36 29.99
CA LYS A 836 -53.89 17.35 29.28
C LYS A 836 -54.62 18.33 30.22
N GLU A 837 -54.95 17.92 31.43
CA GLU A 837 -55.41 18.81 32.51
C GLU A 837 -54.29 19.70 33.07
N GLU A 838 -53.06 19.21 33.16
CA GLU A 838 -51.91 20.00 33.61
C GLU A 838 -51.45 21.01 32.54
N GLU A 839 -51.47 20.64 31.26
CA GLU A 839 -51.24 21.54 30.12
C GLU A 839 -52.30 22.66 30.05
N SER A 840 -53.57 22.34 30.31
CA SER A 840 -54.64 23.35 30.30
C SER A 840 -54.64 24.25 31.54
N LYS A 841 -54.30 23.73 32.73
CA LYS A 841 -54.12 24.54 33.94
C LYS A 841 -52.91 25.47 33.86
N SER A 842 -51.80 25.02 33.25
CA SER A 842 -50.62 25.87 33.02
C SER A 842 -50.86 26.94 31.95
N ALA A 843 -51.65 26.67 30.91
CA ALA A 843 -52.06 27.67 29.93
C ALA A 843 -52.98 28.78 30.49
N GLN A 844 -53.64 28.55 31.63
CA GLN A 844 -54.59 29.50 32.23
C GLN A 844 -54.00 30.40 33.32
N GLY A 845 -52.72 30.23 33.67
CA GLY A 845 -52.03 31.06 34.67
C GLY A 845 -51.45 32.37 34.15
N ALA A 846 -51.68 32.73 32.88
CA ALA A 846 -50.90 33.74 32.17
C ALA A 846 -51.72 34.76 31.35
N ASP A 847 -52.96 35.06 31.76
CA ASP A 847 -53.62 36.30 31.29
C ASP A 847 -54.70 36.82 32.26
N VAL A 848 -55.04 38.12 32.11
CA VAL A 848 -55.94 38.97 32.91
C VAL A 848 -55.28 39.76 34.05
N SER A 849 -55.07 41.05 33.77
CA SER A 849 -54.95 42.11 34.77
C SER A 849 -55.75 43.34 34.31
N THR A 850 -56.09 44.23 35.24
CA THR A 850 -56.82 45.50 35.04
C THR A 850 -58.31 45.41 34.63
N SER A 851 -59.20 45.49 35.64
CA SER A 851 -60.12 46.63 35.78
C SER A 851 -60.93 46.57 37.10
N ASP A 852 -60.47 47.33 38.09
CA ASP A 852 -61.32 47.89 39.16
C ASP A 852 -62.30 48.93 38.54
N PRO A 853 -63.47 49.28 39.16
CA PRO A 853 -63.49 49.70 40.57
C PRO A 853 -64.77 49.48 41.44
N MET A 854 -64.56 49.71 42.75
CA MET A 854 -65.41 50.49 43.68
C MET A 854 -66.53 49.82 44.53
N VAL A 855 -66.40 50.05 45.84
CA VAL A 855 -67.43 50.43 46.87
C VAL A 855 -67.84 49.42 47.98
N VAL A 856 -67.15 49.57 49.12
CA VAL A 856 -67.68 49.77 50.52
C VAL A 856 -68.38 48.63 51.29
N ASP A 857 -67.69 48.21 52.37
CA ASP A 857 -68.14 47.83 53.74
C ASP A 857 -69.24 46.73 53.96
N ALA A 858 -69.34 46.05 55.11
CA ALA A 858 -68.71 46.24 56.43
C ALA A 858 -68.52 44.92 57.23
N SER A 859 -67.57 44.92 58.19
CA SER A 859 -67.54 44.04 59.39
C SER A 859 -67.30 42.52 59.16
N ASN A 860 -66.76 41.68 60.07
CA ASN A 860 -66.11 41.81 61.39
C ASN A 860 -65.48 40.42 61.75
N THR A 861 -64.44 40.21 62.58
CA THR A 861 -63.46 41.06 63.31
C THR A 861 -62.30 40.18 63.82
N HIS A 862 -61.10 40.76 64.02
CA HIS A 862 -60.00 40.27 64.90
C HIS A 862 -59.28 38.94 64.56
N SER A 863 -57.97 38.74 64.82
CA SER A 863 -56.90 39.67 65.28
C SER A 863 -55.48 39.06 65.21
N LEU A 864 -54.46 39.86 64.83
CA LEU A 864 -53.11 40.02 65.46
C LEU A 864 -52.16 38.78 65.58
N LEU A 865 -50.81 38.83 65.42
CA LEU A 865 -49.79 39.91 65.33
C LEU A 865 -48.61 39.56 64.37
N ASP A 866 -47.91 40.61 63.90
CA ASP A 866 -46.45 40.84 63.75
C ASP A 866 -45.44 39.98 62.94
N ALA A 867 -44.79 40.69 61.99
CA ALA A 867 -43.32 40.89 61.83
C ALA A 867 -42.38 39.94 61.01
N ALA A 868 -41.86 40.51 59.91
CA ALA A 868 -40.45 40.58 59.47
C ALA A 868 -39.52 39.33 59.39
N VAL A 869 -39.29 38.81 58.17
CA VAL A 869 -38.10 39.07 57.29
C VAL A 869 -36.76 39.41 58.00
N PRO A 870 -35.54 38.88 57.64
CA PRO A 870 -35.13 38.02 56.49
C PRO A 870 -34.09 36.87 56.77
N HIS A 871 -33.60 36.25 55.67
CA HIS A 871 -32.23 35.71 55.43
C HIS A 871 -31.75 34.38 56.05
N GLY A 872 -30.78 33.76 55.35
CA GLY A 872 -29.81 32.80 55.91
C GLY A 872 -29.81 31.42 55.27
N GLY A 873 -28.92 31.17 54.29
CA GLY A 873 -28.67 29.83 53.76
C GLY A 873 -27.34 29.24 54.27
N GLY A 874 -27.27 27.92 54.41
CA GLY A 874 -26.01 27.22 54.74
C GLY A 874 -26.17 25.70 54.95
N TYR A 875 -25.45 24.91 54.16
CA TYR A 875 -25.05 23.54 54.54
C TYR A 875 -24.18 23.63 55.82
N ARG A 876 -24.08 22.65 56.73
CA ARG A 876 -24.02 21.18 56.55
C ARG A 876 -24.15 20.47 57.93
N ASP A 877 -24.05 19.13 57.92
CA ASP A 877 -23.65 18.25 59.05
C ASP A 877 -24.64 18.12 60.25
N MET A 878 -24.68 17.04 61.06
CA MET A 878 -24.36 15.61 60.85
C MET A 878 -25.02 14.75 61.94
N LEU A 879 -25.34 13.48 61.62
CA LEU A 879 -25.42 12.29 62.51
C LEU A 879 -26.41 12.25 63.72
N ILE A 880 -27.28 11.22 63.70
CA ILE A 880 -27.52 10.21 64.79
C ILE A 880 -28.27 10.72 66.08
N ASP A 881 -29.22 9.99 66.71
CA ASP A 881 -29.48 8.54 66.78
C ASP A 881 -30.98 8.12 66.90
N GLY A 882 -31.25 6.84 66.66
CA GLY A 882 -32.17 5.98 67.45
C GLY A 882 -33.70 6.09 67.33
N PHE A 883 -34.35 5.10 66.67
CA PHE A 883 -35.05 4.01 67.38
C PHE A 883 -35.39 2.79 66.48
N THR A 884 -35.94 1.72 67.07
CA THR A 884 -35.93 0.33 66.54
C THR A 884 -37.18 -0.14 65.77
N PRO A 885 -37.05 -1.12 64.84
CA PRO A 885 -38.15 -1.68 64.03
C PRO A 885 -38.72 -3.02 64.55
N PRO A 886 -39.82 -3.53 63.96
CA PRO A 886 -40.19 -4.95 63.99
C PRO A 886 -39.65 -5.73 62.76
N SER A 887 -39.14 -6.94 62.99
CA SER A 887 -38.86 -8.00 61.99
C SER A 887 -40.16 -8.59 61.40
N THR A 888 -40.22 -9.20 60.21
CA THR A 888 -39.24 -10.06 59.50
C THR A 888 -39.04 -9.65 58.02
N SER A 889 -37.84 -9.37 57.50
CA SER A 889 -36.66 -10.27 57.24
C SER A 889 -36.83 -11.19 56.03
N ALA A 890 -35.87 -11.37 55.09
CA ALA A 890 -34.60 -10.68 54.73
C ALA A 890 -34.14 -11.20 53.33
N ALA A 891 -33.72 -10.38 52.35
CA ALA A 891 -32.33 -9.94 52.05
C ALA A 891 -31.38 -11.04 51.46
N LEU A 892 -30.38 -10.82 50.58
CA LEU A 892 -29.91 -9.66 49.77
C LEU A 892 -28.78 -10.09 48.77
N CYS A 893 -28.34 -9.16 47.91
CA CYS A 893 -26.94 -8.95 47.42
C CYS A 893 -26.23 -9.87 46.38
N PHE A 894 -25.83 -9.22 45.26
CA PHE A 894 -24.44 -9.24 44.70
C PHE A 894 -23.49 -8.39 45.62
N PRO A 895 -22.13 -8.29 45.44
CA PRO A 895 -21.25 -8.78 44.36
C PRO A 895 -19.90 -9.42 44.84
N SER A 896 -18.97 -9.79 43.92
CA SER A 896 -17.56 -9.29 43.90
C SER A 896 -16.54 -10.14 43.09
N MET A 897 -15.54 -9.45 42.53
CA MET A 897 -14.35 -9.96 41.81
C MET A 897 -13.56 -11.11 42.47
N LYS A 898 -12.88 -11.93 41.65
CA LYS A 898 -11.45 -12.25 41.87
C LYS A 898 -10.68 -12.69 40.62
N ILE A 899 -9.45 -12.19 40.47
CA ILE A 899 -8.44 -12.63 39.50
C ILE A 899 -7.64 -13.78 40.13
N ILE A 900 -7.42 -14.88 39.40
CA ILE A 900 -6.31 -15.83 39.65
C ILE A 900 -5.70 -16.25 38.30
N LEU A 901 -4.38 -16.37 38.27
CA LEU A 901 -3.56 -16.65 37.09
C LEU A 901 -2.63 -17.82 37.41
N THR A 902 -2.52 -18.81 36.51
CA THR A 902 -1.63 -20.00 36.56
C THR A 902 -1.78 -21.01 37.71
N GLY A 903 -1.56 -22.29 37.39
CA GLY A 903 -1.56 -23.39 38.36
C GLY A 903 -1.21 -24.75 37.73
N MET A 904 0.07 -24.98 37.42
CA MET A 904 0.55 -26.32 37.06
C MET A 904 0.56 -27.22 38.29
N THR A 905 0.16 -28.49 38.15
CA THR A 905 0.37 -29.52 39.18
C THR A 905 1.13 -30.70 38.59
N LEU A 906 2.37 -30.92 39.03
CA LEU A 906 3.07 -32.18 38.76
C LEU A 906 2.44 -33.30 39.61
N VAL A 907 2.13 -34.43 38.97
CA VAL A 907 1.91 -35.69 39.67
C VAL A 907 3.27 -36.29 40.04
N LYS A 908 3.43 -36.75 41.28
CA LYS A 908 4.64 -37.48 41.70
C LYS A 908 4.36 -38.52 42.80
N SER A 909 3.88 -39.68 42.36
CA SER A 909 3.92 -40.97 43.06
C SER A 909 4.00 -42.07 42.01
#